data_AF-A0A932YP21-F1
#
_entry.id   AF-A0A932YP21-F1
#
_cell.length_a   1.000
_cell.length_b   1.000
_cell.length_c   1.000
_cell.angle_alpha   90.00
_cell.angle_beta   90.00
_cell.angle_gamma   90.00
#
_symmetry.space_group_name_H-M   'P 1'
#
loop_
_entity.id
_entity.type
_entity.pdbx_description
1 polymer ?
#
loop_
_entity_poly.entity_id
_entity_poly.type
_entity_poly.pdbx_seq_one_letter_code
_entity_poly.pdbx_strand_id
1 'polypeptide(L)'
;FDWSREVQTIDPAYYKWTQWMFLQFFKKGLAYQKDTPVNWCPSCKTVLANEQVIDGRCERCKTEVIQKQMLQWNLKITDYADRLIDDLDALNWPEPIKEAQRSWIGRSEGAEIDFPLTLDVDQKKYTYVILHGYAGTPETARFLHWKKELEKQGHKVVIPALPNSDKPSEEEQLSVALTAAPYDENTVLFGHSLGCVVAMKVVEKLHAPIARLVLAGGFIDPKFKDKKRPFEKTFIWKFDGAKIRKNAKTIHILHDPRDYAVGDGQLARLESTLGVKAICLDSEEPHFTGVKELTVLRWLRPTITVFTTRADTLFGGTYLVLAPEHPWVALALQHKTVFTNNGEVAAYVERAAKKTERERQESKEKSGVELKGVKAINPATNKEIPVWIADFVIGTYGTGAVFADAHDERDFEFAKLYGIPLKTTLRPEGIEDDSHIRSLEECYTGKGVLYDSGEFDGLTSDEAIPKIGATFGRLVRQYRLRDWIVSRQRYWGVPIPIIHCPTCGAQGVSDTDLPVKLPEVKDYLPDGRGKSPLAKAKKWVVVKCPKCKGKAERETDTLDTFVDSSWYFLRYCDPKNKKKFADLKKMSNWMPVNLYSGGAEHTTMHVLYSRFWHKALFDLGLVADKEPYTRRMNRSLILGPDGQKMSKSRGNVIDPDAVVARLGADTVRMYLAFIGPYNEVSSYPWNPDGVVGVRRFLERVWRIGQTTEKRVERAPEAIESLLHKTIKKVGEDIVAMKFNTAIAQLMIFLNAVEKHGIGKEQWNIFLRLLAPFAPHIAEELWIAAGNRKSVHLSAWPPYDASKLKEETITIAVQVNGRTRGEASVATGVDKAAVEKAAREAVASRLEGKRIIRTIVVPNRLVNFVVAE
;
A
#
# COMPACT_ATOMS: atom_id res chain seq x y z
N PHE A 1 3.10 -31.70 10.02
CA PHE A 1 3.37 -30.43 10.72
C PHE A 1 4.17 -30.72 11.98
N ASP A 2 4.96 -29.76 12.46
CA ASP A 2 5.56 -29.82 13.81
C ASP A 2 4.54 -29.28 14.84
N TRP A 3 3.70 -30.17 15.37
CA TRP A 3 2.65 -29.80 16.33
C TRP A 3 3.19 -29.28 17.66
N SER A 4 4.47 -29.52 17.98
CA SER A 4 5.09 -28.95 19.18
C SER A 4 5.19 -27.41 19.13
N ARG A 5 4.99 -26.85 17.93
CA ARG A 5 5.02 -25.42 17.62
C ARG A 5 3.64 -24.81 17.34
N GLU A 6 2.55 -25.53 17.58
CA GLU A 6 1.20 -24.98 17.40
C GLU A 6 1.03 -23.66 18.17
N VAL A 7 0.34 -22.70 17.55
CA VAL A 7 -0.04 -21.44 18.18
C VAL A 7 -1.51 -21.17 17.92
N GLN A 8 -2.18 -20.56 18.88
CA GLN A 8 -3.56 -20.11 18.76
C GLN A 8 -3.57 -18.61 19.01
N THR A 9 -3.99 -17.83 18.02
CA THR A 9 -3.93 -16.37 18.10
C THR A 9 -4.87 -15.78 19.15
N ILE A 10 -5.89 -16.56 19.54
CA ILE A 10 -6.85 -16.24 20.60
C ILE A 10 -6.31 -16.49 22.02
N ASP A 11 -5.19 -17.20 22.17
CA ASP A 11 -4.61 -17.50 23.48
C ASP A 11 -3.94 -16.23 24.06
N PRO A 12 -4.24 -15.83 25.32
CA PRO A 12 -3.53 -14.75 26.00
C PRO A 12 -2.01 -14.88 25.96
N ALA A 13 -1.45 -16.09 25.93
CA ALA A 13 -0.01 -16.32 25.80
C ALA A 13 0.55 -15.90 24.43
N TYR A 14 -0.27 -15.91 23.37
CA TYR A 14 0.07 -15.39 22.05
C TYR A 14 -0.18 -13.89 21.99
N TYR A 15 -1.42 -13.44 22.19
CA TYR A 15 -1.78 -12.05 21.92
C TYR A 15 -1.21 -11.05 22.93
N LYS A 16 -0.67 -11.51 24.07
CA LYS A 16 0.21 -10.68 24.92
C LYS A 16 1.30 -10.01 24.07
N TRP A 17 1.88 -10.74 23.14
CA TRP A 17 2.94 -10.25 22.28
C TRP A 17 2.42 -9.34 21.16
N THR A 18 1.21 -9.60 20.64
CA THR A 18 0.51 -8.63 19.78
C THR A 18 0.34 -7.28 20.50
N GLN A 19 -0.16 -7.30 21.73
CA GLN A 19 -0.32 -6.10 22.56
C GLN A 19 1.02 -5.41 22.83
N TRP A 20 2.04 -6.19 23.18
CA TRP A 20 3.38 -5.65 23.44
C TRP A 20 3.99 -4.97 22.21
N MET A 21 3.85 -5.56 21.01
CA MET A 21 4.31 -4.97 19.75
C MET A 21 3.54 -3.69 19.42
N PHE A 22 2.21 -3.69 19.58
CA PHE A 22 1.39 -2.49 19.41
C PHE A 22 1.87 -1.34 20.33
N LEU A 23 2.23 -1.64 21.57
CA LEU A 23 2.80 -0.64 22.49
C LEU A 23 4.17 -0.13 22.04
N GLN A 24 5.01 -0.96 21.40
CA GLN A 24 6.27 -0.46 20.83
C GLN A 24 5.99 0.51 19.68
N PHE A 25 5.00 0.19 18.83
CA PHE A 25 4.58 1.08 17.74
C PHE A 25 3.98 2.38 18.27
N PHE A 26 3.17 2.32 19.32
CA PHE A 26 2.65 3.50 20.01
C PHE A 26 3.78 4.39 20.56
N LYS A 27 4.76 3.81 21.24
CA LYS A 27 5.94 4.55 21.76
C LYS A 27 6.77 5.21 20.66
N LYS A 28 6.76 4.66 19.44
CA LYS A 28 7.44 5.22 18.26
C LYS A 28 6.57 6.14 17.42
N GLY A 29 5.33 6.40 17.81
CA GLY A 29 4.40 7.22 17.04
C GLY A 29 3.86 6.55 15.77
N LEU A 30 4.12 5.24 15.58
CA LEU A 30 3.60 4.44 14.47
C LEU A 30 2.15 4.00 14.70
N ALA A 31 1.73 3.86 15.96
CA ALA A 31 0.31 3.66 16.31
C ALA A 31 -0.25 4.95 16.91
N TYR A 32 -1.36 5.44 16.37
CA TYR A 32 -1.96 6.71 16.77
C TYR A 32 -3.48 6.71 16.61
N GLN A 33 -4.16 7.66 17.24
CA GLN A 33 -5.61 7.82 17.16
C GLN A 33 -5.95 9.10 16.37
N LYS A 34 -6.91 9.01 15.45
CA LYS A 34 -7.36 10.14 14.62
C LYS A 34 -8.84 10.01 14.29
N ASP A 35 -9.56 11.13 14.26
CA ASP A 35 -10.92 11.15 13.72
C ASP A 35 -10.85 10.97 12.21
N THR A 36 -11.37 9.84 11.74
CA THR A 36 -11.11 9.33 10.40
C THR A 36 -12.43 8.91 9.73
N PRO A 37 -12.64 9.26 8.45
CA PRO A 37 -13.74 8.69 7.69
C PRO A 37 -13.46 7.19 7.54
N VAL A 38 -14.35 6.39 8.11
CA VAL A 38 -14.20 4.94 8.20
C VAL A 38 -15.25 4.23 7.38
N ASN A 39 -14.81 3.15 6.75
CA ASN A 39 -15.68 2.17 6.12
C ASN A 39 -16.50 1.46 7.21
N TRP A 40 -17.78 1.77 7.32
CA TRP A 40 -18.69 1.15 8.27
C TRP A 40 -19.60 0.16 7.56
N CYS A 41 -19.59 -1.10 8.00
CA CYS A 41 -20.56 -2.07 7.52
C CYS A 41 -21.82 -2.03 8.41
N PRO A 42 -23.02 -1.68 7.89
CA PRO A 42 -24.24 -1.60 8.70
C PRO A 42 -24.70 -2.94 9.27
N SER A 43 -24.55 -4.02 8.49
CA SER A 43 -24.91 -5.39 8.91
C SER A 43 -23.97 -5.92 9.99
N CYS A 44 -22.66 -5.80 9.74
CA CYS A 44 -21.67 -6.17 10.74
C CYS A 44 -21.73 -5.23 11.96
N LYS A 45 -22.01 -3.94 11.81
CA LYS A 45 -21.90 -2.94 12.88
C LYS A 45 -20.47 -2.78 13.39
N THR A 46 -19.50 -2.65 12.49
CA THR A 46 -18.08 -2.38 12.81
C THR A 46 -17.41 -1.65 11.65
N VAL A 47 -16.32 -0.97 11.98
CA VAL A 47 -15.33 -0.47 11.02
C VAL A 47 -14.64 -1.61 10.28
N LEU A 48 -14.32 -1.37 9.00
CA LEU A 48 -13.53 -2.19 8.09
C LEU A 48 -12.28 -1.41 7.63
N ALA A 49 -11.17 -2.10 7.38
CA ALA A 49 -10.05 -1.52 6.63
C ALA A 49 -10.42 -1.36 5.14
N ASN A 50 -9.69 -0.53 4.40
CA ASN A 50 -9.93 -0.32 2.95
C ASN A 50 -9.85 -1.63 2.18
N GLU A 51 -8.89 -2.47 2.55
CA GLU A 51 -8.66 -3.81 2.02
C GLU A 51 -9.85 -4.76 2.21
N GLN A 52 -10.68 -4.54 3.24
CA GLN A 52 -11.84 -5.38 3.57
C GLN A 52 -13.13 -4.91 2.87
N VAL A 53 -13.02 -3.90 2.00
CA VAL A 53 -14.10 -3.40 1.15
C VAL A 53 -13.80 -3.84 -0.28
N ILE A 54 -14.54 -4.85 -0.74
CA ILE A 54 -14.42 -5.42 -2.09
C ILE A 54 -15.64 -4.96 -2.88
N ASP A 55 -15.42 -4.21 -3.95
CA ASP A 55 -16.48 -3.63 -4.79
C ASP A 55 -17.53 -2.87 -3.95
N GLY A 56 -17.07 -1.99 -3.05
CA GLY A 56 -17.92 -1.18 -2.17
C GLY A 56 -18.70 -1.96 -1.11
N ARG A 57 -18.45 -3.27 -0.98
CA ARG A 57 -19.18 -4.18 -0.07
C ARG A 57 -18.24 -4.83 0.91
N CYS A 58 -18.77 -5.20 2.07
CA CYS A 58 -18.01 -5.95 3.08
C CYS A 58 -17.48 -7.26 2.50
N GLU A 59 -16.19 -7.54 2.66
CA GLU A 59 -15.53 -8.78 2.17
C GLU A 59 -16.29 -10.06 2.59
N ARG A 60 -16.94 -10.02 3.77
CA ARG A 60 -17.60 -11.17 4.41
C ARG A 60 -19.09 -11.23 4.12
N CYS A 61 -19.85 -10.25 4.60
CA CYS A 61 -21.32 -10.28 4.56
C CYS A 61 -21.92 -9.69 3.28
N LYS A 62 -21.10 -9.08 2.41
CA LYS A 62 -21.50 -8.48 1.14
C LYS A 62 -22.49 -7.31 1.23
N THR A 63 -22.82 -6.84 2.44
CA THR A 63 -23.58 -5.59 2.63
C THR A 63 -22.78 -4.40 2.13
N GLU A 64 -23.47 -3.45 1.52
CA GLU A 64 -22.93 -2.16 1.13
C GLU A 64 -22.32 -1.42 2.33
N VAL A 65 -21.15 -0.84 2.10
CA VAL A 65 -20.39 -0.12 3.12
C VAL A 65 -20.72 1.37 3.03
N ILE A 66 -20.96 2.00 4.17
CA ILE A 66 -21.20 3.44 4.27
C ILE A 66 -20.00 4.13 4.93
N GLN A 67 -19.84 5.43 4.70
CA GLN A 67 -18.84 6.24 5.40
C GLN A 67 -19.40 6.77 6.71
N LYS A 68 -18.58 6.78 7.77
CA LYS A 68 -18.86 7.46 9.05
C LYS A 68 -17.60 8.14 9.55
N GLN A 69 -17.72 9.27 10.25
CA GLN A 69 -16.60 9.83 11.00
C GLN A 69 -16.50 9.17 12.38
N MET A 70 -15.34 8.58 12.68
CA MET A 70 -15.09 7.94 13.97
C MET A 70 -13.62 8.10 14.38
N LEU A 71 -13.41 8.36 15.68
CA LEU A 71 -12.10 8.32 16.30
C LEU A 71 -11.59 6.87 16.36
N GLN A 72 -10.53 6.54 15.62
CA GLN A 72 -10.02 5.16 15.48
C GLN A 72 -8.50 5.08 15.62
N TRP A 73 -7.99 3.90 15.99
CA TRP A 73 -6.55 3.60 15.95
C TRP A 73 -6.09 3.22 14.55
N ASN A 74 -4.99 3.87 14.16
CA ASN A 74 -4.32 3.73 12.88
C ASN A 74 -2.87 3.28 13.09
N LEU A 75 -2.34 2.50 12.15
CA LEU A 75 -0.91 2.24 12.01
C LEU A 75 -0.37 2.99 10.79
N LYS A 76 0.74 3.72 10.99
CA LYS A 76 1.45 4.50 9.96
C LYS A 76 2.18 3.61 8.97
N ILE A 77 1.44 2.81 8.21
CA ILE A 77 1.99 1.99 7.13
C ILE A 77 2.48 2.87 5.97
N THR A 78 1.94 4.08 5.82
CA THR A 78 2.37 5.05 4.81
C THR A 78 3.80 5.54 5.01
N ASP A 79 4.28 5.65 6.27
CA ASP A 79 5.69 5.93 6.59
C ASP A 79 6.65 4.86 6.02
N TYR A 80 6.13 3.69 5.65
CA TYR A 80 6.87 2.57 5.06
C TYR A 80 6.59 2.38 3.56
N ALA A 81 5.78 3.23 2.91
CA ALA A 81 5.32 3.02 1.53
C ALA A 81 6.46 2.85 0.52
N ASP A 82 7.49 3.71 0.59
CA ASP A 82 8.68 3.60 -0.27
C ASP A 82 9.42 2.27 -0.07
N ARG A 83 9.67 1.87 1.19
CA ARG A 83 10.32 0.58 1.45
C ARG A 83 9.46 -0.61 1.05
N LEU A 84 8.13 -0.50 1.20
CA LEU A 84 7.21 -1.55 0.79
C LEU A 84 7.18 -1.71 -0.73
N ILE A 85 7.36 -0.64 -1.50
CA ILE A 85 7.38 -0.72 -2.96
C ILE A 85 8.78 -1.08 -3.49
N ASP A 86 9.83 -0.41 -3.01
CA ASP A 86 11.20 -0.56 -3.53
C ASP A 86 11.81 -1.92 -3.16
N ASP A 87 11.55 -2.43 -1.95
CA ASP A 87 12.10 -3.72 -1.53
C ASP A 87 11.45 -4.91 -2.26
N LEU A 88 10.40 -4.72 -3.09
CA LEU A 88 9.82 -5.78 -3.94
C LEU A 88 10.78 -6.24 -5.03
N ASP A 89 11.65 -5.36 -5.52
CA ASP A 89 12.48 -5.64 -6.70
C ASP A 89 13.47 -6.78 -6.41
N ALA A 90 14.06 -6.79 -5.21
CA ALA A 90 15.00 -7.82 -4.77
C ALA A 90 14.34 -9.19 -4.44
N LEU A 91 13.02 -9.26 -4.34
CA LEU A 91 12.32 -10.49 -3.94
C LEU A 91 12.17 -11.46 -5.12
N ASN A 92 12.43 -12.75 -4.88
CA ASN A 92 12.17 -13.82 -5.85
C ASN A 92 10.67 -14.23 -5.82
N TRP A 93 9.83 -13.27 -6.20
CA TRP A 93 8.37 -13.40 -6.23
C TRP A 93 7.87 -13.25 -7.68
N PRO A 94 6.77 -13.93 -8.06
CA PRO A 94 6.13 -13.72 -9.35
C PRO A 94 5.75 -12.25 -9.58
N GLU A 95 6.04 -11.73 -10.78
CA GLU A 95 5.78 -10.32 -11.14
C GLU A 95 4.32 -9.89 -10.92
N PRO A 96 3.29 -10.72 -11.24
CA PRO A 96 1.90 -10.34 -10.98
C PRO A 96 1.60 -10.06 -9.49
N ILE A 97 2.31 -10.72 -8.56
CA ILE A 97 2.16 -10.48 -7.12
C ILE A 97 2.81 -9.16 -6.73
N LYS A 98 4.01 -8.87 -7.26
CA LYS A 98 4.70 -7.59 -7.04
C LYS A 98 3.86 -6.45 -7.57
N GLU A 99 3.36 -6.57 -8.80
CA GLU A 99 2.60 -5.53 -9.47
C GLU A 99 1.26 -5.24 -8.79
N ALA A 100 0.59 -6.27 -8.26
CA ALA A 100 -0.59 -6.08 -7.43
C ALA A 100 -0.29 -5.23 -6.18
N GLN A 101 0.87 -5.43 -5.53
CA GLN A 101 1.29 -4.58 -4.41
C GLN A 101 1.72 -3.18 -4.85
N ARG A 102 2.50 -3.02 -5.93
CA ARG A 102 2.88 -1.70 -6.47
C ARG A 102 1.65 -0.88 -6.82
N SER A 103 0.70 -1.50 -7.52
CA SER A 103 -0.59 -0.90 -7.83
C SER A 103 -1.30 -0.50 -6.54
N TRP A 104 -1.47 -1.41 -5.57
CA TRP A 104 -2.16 -1.12 -4.31
C TRP A 104 -1.55 0.08 -3.57
N ILE A 105 -0.22 0.10 -3.43
CA ILE A 105 0.52 1.19 -2.79
C ILE A 105 0.33 2.49 -3.58
N GLY A 106 0.39 2.41 -4.91
CA GLY A 106 0.08 3.49 -5.84
C GLY A 106 0.95 4.72 -5.59
N ARG A 107 2.27 4.57 -5.67
CA ARG A 107 3.22 5.69 -5.57
C ARG A 107 3.10 6.56 -6.82
N SER A 108 2.95 7.86 -6.63
CA SER A 108 2.97 8.87 -7.68
C SER A 108 3.92 9.99 -7.29
N GLU A 109 4.79 10.39 -8.22
CA GLU A 109 5.67 11.55 -8.06
C GLU A 109 5.07 12.73 -8.83
N GLY A 110 5.05 13.89 -8.20
CA GLY A 110 4.42 15.07 -8.77
C GLY A 110 4.82 16.34 -8.02
N ALA A 111 4.00 17.37 -8.13
CA ALA A 111 4.20 18.64 -7.45
C ALA A 111 2.95 19.10 -6.72
N GLU A 112 3.15 19.69 -5.54
CA GLU A 112 2.16 20.52 -4.86
C GLU A 112 2.34 21.97 -5.29
N ILE A 113 1.32 22.55 -5.92
CA ILE A 113 1.37 23.89 -6.50
C ILE A 113 0.27 24.74 -5.87
N ASP A 114 0.61 25.97 -5.51
CA ASP A 114 -0.29 26.90 -4.84
C ASP A 114 -1.00 27.82 -5.84
N PHE A 115 -2.33 27.80 -5.79
CA PHE A 115 -3.22 28.67 -6.56
C PHE A 115 -3.83 29.73 -5.62
N PRO A 116 -3.34 30.98 -5.65
CA PRO A 116 -3.90 32.07 -4.85
C PRO A 116 -5.35 32.34 -5.25
N LEU A 117 -6.20 32.71 -4.30
CA LEU A 117 -7.60 33.04 -4.60
C LEU A 117 -7.82 34.55 -4.66
N THR A 118 -8.62 34.98 -5.63
CA THR A 118 -9.28 36.29 -5.65
C THR A 118 -10.73 36.09 -5.19
N LEU A 119 -11.18 36.83 -4.19
CA LEU A 119 -12.57 36.80 -3.73
C LEU A 119 -13.23 38.15 -4.07
N ASP A 120 -14.47 38.14 -4.55
CA ASP A 120 -15.22 39.37 -4.85
C ASP A 120 -15.42 40.24 -3.60
N VAL A 121 -15.48 39.61 -2.43
CA VAL A 121 -15.52 40.30 -1.13
C VAL A 121 -14.20 40.97 -0.74
N ASP A 122 -13.08 40.56 -1.35
CA ASP A 122 -11.71 41.03 -1.08
C ASP A 122 -11.19 41.94 -2.21
N GLN A 123 -11.99 42.90 -2.70
CA GLN A 123 -11.46 43.99 -3.54
C GLN A 123 -10.49 44.93 -2.78
N LYS A 124 -10.34 44.75 -1.46
CA LYS A 124 -9.47 45.56 -0.59
C LYS A 124 -7.99 45.18 -0.77
N LYS A 125 -7.14 46.15 -1.08
CA LYS A 125 -5.69 45.98 -1.05
C LYS A 125 -5.18 46.08 0.38
N TYR A 126 -4.53 45.02 0.86
CA TYR A 126 -3.92 44.98 2.18
C TYR A 126 -2.54 45.66 2.22
N THR A 127 -2.19 46.20 3.39
CA THR A 127 -0.81 46.52 3.77
C THR A 127 -0.28 45.39 4.63
N TYR A 128 0.72 44.66 4.15
CA TYR A 128 1.42 43.63 4.91
C TYR A 128 2.59 44.26 5.65
N VAL A 129 2.65 44.07 6.97
CA VAL A 129 3.81 44.42 7.79
C VAL A 129 4.45 43.13 8.27
N ILE A 130 5.69 42.87 7.88
CA ILE A 130 6.40 41.61 8.13
C ILE A 130 7.54 41.86 9.12
N LEU A 131 7.40 41.34 10.33
CA LEU A 131 8.39 41.48 11.40
C LEU A 131 9.29 40.24 11.45
N HIS A 132 10.58 40.45 11.20
CA HIS A 132 11.57 39.36 11.21
C HIS A 132 11.91 38.90 12.64
N GLY A 133 12.49 37.70 12.72
CA GLY A 133 12.88 37.08 13.99
C GLY A 133 14.23 37.55 14.56
N TYR A 134 14.63 36.89 15.64
CA TYR A 134 15.94 37.01 16.27
C TYR A 134 17.06 36.70 15.27
N ALA A 135 18.09 37.54 15.23
CA ALA A 135 19.18 37.48 14.23
C ALA A 135 18.70 37.52 12.76
N GLY A 136 17.45 37.93 12.50
CA GLY A 136 16.90 38.12 11.17
C GLY A 136 17.11 39.54 10.64
N THR A 137 16.87 39.73 9.34
CA THR A 137 16.87 41.04 8.67
C THR A 137 15.76 41.11 7.61
N PRO A 138 15.40 42.33 7.12
CA PRO A 138 14.45 42.48 6.01
C PRO A 138 14.87 41.81 4.70
N GLU A 139 16.17 41.64 4.49
CA GLU A 139 16.78 41.07 3.27
C GLU A 139 16.74 39.54 3.25
N THR A 140 16.18 38.91 4.29
CA THR A 140 16.02 37.46 4.34
C THR A 140 15.24 36.98 3.11
N ALA A 141 15.81 36.01 2.36
CA ALA A 141 15.32 35.59 1.05
C ALA A 141 13.81 35.32 0.97
N ARG A 142 13.23 34.66 1.99
CA ARG A 142 11.77 34.39 2.07
C ARG A 142 10.94 35.66 2.11
N PHE A 143 11.35 36.69 2.86
CA PHE A 143 10.58 37.92 2.97
C PHE A 143 10.62 38.71 1.67
N LEU A 144 11.77 38.72 0.99
CA LEU A 144 11.89 39.31 -0.35
C LEU A 144 11.03 38.57 -1.38
N HIS A 145 10.99 37.24 -1.30
CA HIS A 145 10.13 36.42 -2.14
C HIS A 145 8.65 36.74 -1.89
N TRP A 146 8.20 36.74 -0.64
CA TRP A 146 6.81 37.06 -0.28
C TRP A 146 6.43 38.48 -0.69
N LYS A 147 7.34 39.45 -0.49
CA LYS A 147 7.15 40.83 -0.93
C LYS A 147 6.84 40.89 -2.42
N LYS A 148 7.69 40.26 -3.25
CA LYS A 148 7.49 40.20 -4.70
C LYS A 148 6.12 39.58 -5.06
N GLU A 149 5.74 38.49 -4.40
CA GLU A 149 4.49 37.78 -4.70
C GLU A 149 3.23 38.54 -4.26
N LEU A 150 3.27 39.21 -3.11
CA LEU A 150 2.14 40.01 -2.62
C LEU A 150 2.01 41.34 -3.39
N GLU A 151 3.12 41.97 -3.77
CA GLU A 151 3.12 43.20 -4.57
C GLU A 151 2.62 42.97 -6.01
N LYS A 152 2.89 41.80 -6.61
CA LYS A 152 2.28 41.39 -7.89
C LYS A 152 0.75 41.37 -7.84
N GLN A 153 0.17 41.14 -6.67
CA GLN A 153 -1.29 41.15 -6.45
C GLN A 153 -1.81 42.55 -6.10
N GLY A 154 -0.95 43.58 -6.16
CA GLY A 154 -1.29 44.96 -5.87
C GLY A 154 -1.37 45.30 -4.38
N HIS A 155 -0.84 44.45 -3.51
CA HIS A 155 -0.71 44.75 -2.08
C HIS A 155 0.50 45.64 -1.79
N LYS A 156 0.48 46.35 -0.67
CA LYS A 156 1.66 47.06 -0.15
C LYS A 156 2.37 46.17 0.86
N VAL A 157 3.69 46.05 0.78
CA VAL A 157 4.46 45.23 1.73
C VAL A 157 5.56 46.06 2.38
N VAL A 158 5.58 46.06 3.71
CA VAL A 158 6.56 46.76 4.54
C VAL A 158 7.30 45.73 5.40
N ILE A 159 8.63 45.74 5.31
CA ILE A 159 9.49 44.86 6.11
C ILE A 159 10.47 45.77 6.86
N PRO A 160 10.14 46.22 8.09
CA PRO A 160 11.02 47.12 8.83
C PRO A 160 12.29 46.39 9.30
N ALA A 161 13.42 47.09 9.28
CA ALA A 161 14.66 46.63 9.91
C ALA A 161 14.56 46.81 11.43
N LEU A 162 14.33 45.72 12.16
CA LEU A 162 14.24 45.78 13.61
C LEU A 162 15.66 45.88 14.23
N PRO A 163 15.88 46.83 15.16
CA PRO A 163 17.21 47.20 15.64
C PRO A 163 17.82 46.14 16.55
N ASN A 164 19.16 46.05 16.58
CA ASN A 164 19.90 45.19 17.51
C ASN A 164 19.45 43.71 17.49
N SER A 165 19.24 43.14 16.29
CA SER A 165 18.69 41.79 16.13
C SER A 165 19.46 40.68 16.87
N ASP A 166 20.75 40.90 17.19
CA ASP A 166 21.59 40.00 18.00
C ASP A 166 21.40 40.11 19.51
N LYS A 167 20.97 41.28 20.01
CA LYS A 167 20.69 41.56 21.43
C LYS A 167 19.46 42.48 21.57
N PRO A 168 18.28 42.02 21.15
CA PRO A 168 17.13 42.90 21.03
C PRO A 168 16.56 43.25 22.41
N SER A 169 16.00 44.45 22.52
CA SER A 169 15.20 44.91 23.66
C SER A 169 13.75 45.19 23.23
N GLU A 170 12.78 45.03 24.13
CA GLU A 170 11.37 45.25 23.80
C GLU A 170 11.12 46.69 23.32
N GLU A 171 11.73 47.67 23.98
CA GLU A 171 11.52 49.09 23.68
C GLU A 171 11.99 49.48 22.27
N GLU A 172 13.20 49.09 21.89
CA GLU A 172 13.79 49.42 20.58
C GLU A 172 13.06 48.69 19.44
N GLN A 173 12.67 47.44 19.67
CA GLN A 173 11.95 46.64 18.67
C GLN A 173 10.54 47.20 18.43
N LEU A 174 9.85 47.56 19.52
CA LEU A 174 8.48 48.03 19.47
C LEU A 174 8.39 49.46 18.91
N SER A 175 9.36 50.33 19.19
CA SER A 175 9.37 51.70 18.66
C SER A 175 9.38 51.70 17.12
N VAL A 176 10.26 50.89 16.51
CA VAL A 176 10.34 50.75 15.05
C VAL A 176 9.11 50.06 14.48
N ALA A 177 8.64 48.98 15.11
CA ALA A 177 7.48 48.23 14.62
C ALA A 177 6.19 49.07 14.64
N LEU A 178 5.96 49.88 15.68
CA LEU A 178 4.78 50.76 15.77
C LEU A 178 4.77 51.85 14.69
N THR A 179 5.94 52.34 14.26
CA THR A 179 6.05 53.38 13.24
C THR A 179 6.21 52.84 11.82
N ALA A 180 6.25 51.52 11.63
CA ALA A 180 6.51 50.90 10.33
C ALA A 180 5.43 51.20 9.28
N ALA A 181 4.16 51.30 9.71
CA ALA A 181 3.02 51.60 8.84
C ALA A 181 1.85 52.18 9.66
N PRO A 182 0.90 52.89 9.02
CA PRO A 182 -0.39 53.18 9.64
C PRO A 182 -1.20 51.89 9.74
N TYR A 183 -1.36 51.37 10.96
CA TYR A 183 -2.12 50.15 11.22
C TYR A 183 -3.62 50.44 11.19
N ASP A 184 -4.32 49.76 10.30
CA ASP A 184 -5.75 49.91 10.08
C ASP A 184 -6.44 48.57 9.78
N GLU A 185 -7.73 48.63 9.49
CA GLU A 185 -8.52 47.43 9.19
C GLU A 185 -8.16 46.70 7.88
N ASN A 186 -7.22 47.23 7.10
CA ASN A 186 -6.66 46.62 5.90
C ASN A 186 -5.20 46.17 6.13
N THR A 187 -4.75 46.14 7.39
CA THR A 187 -3.39 45.72 7.72
C THR A 187 -3.33 44.23 8.05
N VAL A 188 -2.38 43.52 7.44
CA VAL A 188 -1.99 42.16 7.82
C VAL A 188 -0.64 42.24 8.51
N LEU A 189 -0.59 41.98 9.81
CA LEU A 189 0.64 41.97 10.58
C LEU A 189 1.14 40.54 10.73
N PHE A 190 2.34 40.28 10.22
CA PHE A 190 3.02 39.00 10.32
C PHE A 190 4.22 39.12 11.26
N GLY A 191 4.39 38.12 12.13
CA GLY A 191 5.60 37.94 12.92
C GLY A 191 6.23 36.56 12.68
N HIS A 192 7.55 36.52 12.55
CA HIS A 192 8.34 35.28 12.57
C HIS A 192 9.20 35.21 13.83
N SER A 193 9.16 34.09 14.54
CA SER A 193 9.99 33.87 15.74
C SER A 193 9.82 35.02 16.76
N LEU A 194 10.91 35.71 17.15
CA LEU A 194 10.83 36.92 18.01
C LEU A 194 9.91 38.01 17.45
N GLY A 195 9.80 38.14 16.13
CA GLY A 195 8.86 39.04 15.48
C GLY A 195 7.40 38.76 15.86
N CYS A 196 7.05 37.52 16.26
CA CYS A 196 5.72 37.22 16.81
C CYS A 196 5.47 37.96 18.14
N VAL A 197 6.46 37.99 19.01
CA VAL A 197 6.39 38.70 20.30
C VAL A 197 6.18 40.19 20.05
N VAL A 198 6.98 40.76 19.15
CA VAL A 198 6.87 42.17 18.76
C VAL A 198 5.50 42.45 18.11
N ALA A 199 5.03 41.58 17.22
CA ALA A 199 3.72 41.72 16.57
C ALA A 199 2.58 41.75 17.59
N MET A 200 2.56 40.82 18.56
CA MET A 200 1.54 40.81 19.62
C MET A 200 1.58 42.12 20.43
N LYS A 201 2.77 42.60 20.78
CA LYS A 201 2.96 43.86 21.52
C LYS A 201 2.53 45.10 20.73
N VAL A 202 2.73 45.09 19.42
CA VAL A 202 2.20 46.13 18.52
C VAL A 202 0.68 46.13 18.59
N VAL A 203 0.02 44.97 18.38
CA VAL A 203 -1.44 44.85 18.40
C VAL A 203 -2.05 45.30 19.73
N GLU A 204 -1.39 45.01 20.86
CA GLU A 204 -1.81 45.51 22.18
C GLU A 204 -1.81 47.04 22.28
N LYS A 205 -1.00 47.74 21.50
CA LYS A 205 -0.87 49.20 21.53
C LYS A 205 -1.72 49.91 20.48
N LEU A 206 -2.33 49.18 19.55
CA LEU A 206 -3.20 49.76 18.54
C LEU A 206 -4.51 50.29 19.13
N HIS A 207 -5.01 51.36 18.51
CA HIS A 207 -6.30 51.98 18.85
C HIS A 207 -7.43 51.56 17.89
N ALA A 208 -7.09 50.98 16.74
CA ALA A 208 -8.01 50.44 15.76
C ALA A 208 -7.64 48.99 15.43
N PRO A 209 -8.62 48.14 15.08
CA PRO A 209 -8.35 46.74 14.78
C PRO A 209 -7.71 46.55 13.40
N ILE A 210 -6.75 45.63 13.30
CA ILE A 210 -6.18 45.17 12.04
C ILE A 210 -6.98 44.02 11.42
N ALA A 211 -6.79 43.78 10.12
CA ALA A 211 -7.46 42.70 9.41
C ALA A 211 -7.05 41.32 9.97
N ARG A 212 -5.73 41.11 10.12
CA ARG A 212 -5.18 39.79 10.44
C ARG A 212 -3.85 39.90 11.17
N LEU A 213 -3.68 39.06 12.18
CA LEU A 213 -2.40 38.77 12.84
C LEU A 213 -1.96 37.34 12.48
N VAL A 214 -0.77 37.17 11.91
CA VAL A 214 -0.21 35.84 11.59
C VAL A 214 1.10 35.64 12.34
N LEU A 215 1.20 34.56 13.10
CA LEU A 215 2.36 34.25 13.95
C LEU A 215 2.98 32.92 13.53
N ALA A 216 4.20 32.94 13.00
CA ALA A 216 4.93 31.74 12.61
C ALA A 216 6.13 31.47 13.53
N GLY A 217 6.14 30.29 14.17
CA GLY A 217 7.17 29.94 15.16
C GLY A 217 7.09 30.82 16.41
N GLY A 218 5.88 31.28 16.76
CA GLY A 218 5.66 32.19 17.87
C GLY A 218 5.72 31.53 19.24
N PHE A 219 6.09 32.33 20.25
CA PHE A 219 6.20 31.92 21.65
C PHE A 219 5.81 33.09 22.56
N ILE A 220 5.49 32.80 23.83
CA ILE A 220 5.06 33.82 24.81
C ILE A 220 5.87 33.78 26.11
N ASP A 221 6.91 32.95 26.19
CA ASP A 221 7.78 32.85 27.35
C ASP A 221 9.21 32.45 26.92
N PRO A 222 10.22 32.72 27.74
CA PRO A 222 11.63 32.51 27.36
C PRO A 222 12.13 31.06 27.47
N LYS A 223 11.26 30.05 27.55
CA LYS A 223 11.65 28.64 27.79
C LYS A 223 11.87 27.84 26.50
N PHE A 224 12.96 28.12 25.81
CA PHE A 224 13.32 27.44 24.55
C PHE A 224 13.87 26.01 24.77
N LYS A 225 13.64 25.13 23.78
CA LYS A 225 14.12 23.74 23.76
C LYS A 225 15.63 23.63 23.55
N ASP A 226 16.21 24.55 22.78
CA ASP A 226 17.56 24.44 22.23
C ASP A 226 18.61 25.13 23.11
N LYS A 227 18.55 26.46 23.26
CA LYS A 227 19.54 27.27 23.97
C LYS A 227 18.91 28.56 24.52
N LYS A 228 19.57 29.15 25.51
CA LYS A 228 19.17 30.45 26.07
C LYS A 228 19.31 31.58 25.05
N ARG A 229 18.47 32.60 25.15
CA ARG A 229 18.48 33.77 24.27
C ARG A 229 18.91 35.04 25.02
N PRO A 230 19.57 36.00 24.38
CA PRO A 230 20.04 37.22 25.06
C PRO A 230 18.89 38.14 25.51
N PHE A 231 17.70 37.96 24.94
CA PHE A 231 16.54 38.81 25.18
C PHE A 231 15.58 38.28 26.26
N GLU A 232 15.92 37.20 26.96
CA GLU A 232 15.06 36.61 28.02
C GLU A 232 14.72 37.61 29.13
N LYS A 233 15.61 38.58 29.41
CA LYS A 233 15.44 39.60 30.46
C LYS A 233 15.12 41.00 29.92
N THR A 234 15.26 41.22 28.61
CA THR A 234 15.05 42.53 27.98
C THR A 234 13.62 42.68 27.42
N PHE A 235 12.83 41.61 27.47
CA PHE A 235 11.41 41.58 27.12
C PHE A 235 10.52 41.35 28.34
N ILE A 236 9.35 41.97 28.33
CA ILE A 236 8.32 41.78 29.34
C ILE A 236 7.37 40.68 28.85
N TRP A 237 7.49 39.49 29.43
CA TRP A 237 6.70 38.30 29.06
C TRP A 237 5.27 38.30 29.63
N LYS A 238 4.57 39.42 29.47
CA LYS A 238 3.17 39.60 29.82
C LYS A 238 2.42 40.10 28.60
N PHE A 239 1.32 39.43 28.28
CA PHE A 239 0.49 39.71 27.10
C PHE A 239 -0.97 39.81 27.52
N ASP A 240 -1.67 40.83 27.04
CA ASP A 240 -3.11 41.01 27.14
C ASP A 240 -3.81 40.39 25.93
N GLY A 241 -4.05 39.07 26.03
CA GLY A 241 -4.73 38.32 24.97
C GLY A 241 -6.13 38.85 24.64
N ALA A 242 -6.84 39.46 25.59
CA ALA A 242 -8.15 40.04 25.34
C ALA A 242 -8.04 41.29 24.45
N LYS A 243 -7.05 42.14 24.70
CA LYS A 243 -6.77 43.30 23.86
C LYS A 243 -6.26 42.90 22.48
N ILE A 244 -5.40 41.89 22.39
CA ILE A 244 -4.92 41.35 21.09
C ILE A 244 -6.10 40.85 20.26
N ARG A 245 -7.00 40.04 20.84
CA ARG A 245 -8.22 39.57 20.16
C ARG A 245 -9.15 40.70 19.73
N LYS A 246 -9.26 41.76 20.54
CA LYS A 246 -10.06 42.93 20.20
C LYS A 246 -9.48 43.69 19.01
N ASN A 247 -8.15 43.79 18.94
CA ASN A 247 -7.43 44.61 17.97
C ASN A 247 -6.96 43.84 16.73
N ALA A 248 -7.25 42.54 16.60
CA ALA A 248 -7.03 41.76 15.38
C ALA A 248 -8.30 41.00 15.03
N LYS A 249 -8.93 41.32 13.88
CA LYS A 249 -10.18 40.67 13.45
C LYS A 249 -10.01 39.16 13.27
N THR A 250 -8.83 38.74 12.79
CA THR A 250 -8.45 37.33 12.66
C THR A 250 -7.03 37.11 13.20
N ILE A 251 -6.79 35.95 13.81
CA ILE A 251 -5.49 35.56 14.35
C ILE A 251 -5.18 34.14 13.86
N HIS A 252 -3.98 33.94 13.33
CA HIS A 252 -3.47 32.62 12.95
C HIS A 252 -2.14 32.35 13.66
N ILE A 253 -2.03 31.16 14.25
CA ILE A 253 -0.81 30.66 14.86
C ILE A 253 -0.34 29.48 14.02
N LEU A 254 0.86 29.56 13.44
CA LEU A 254 1.46 28.52 12.62
C LEU A 254 2.56 27.83 13.42
N HIS A 255 2.47 26.51 13.50
CA HIS A 255 3.45 25.70 14.22
C HIS A 255 3.91 24.51 13.37
N ASP A 256 5.21 24.26 13.36
CA ASP A 256 5.77 23.04 12.79
C ASP A 256 6.03 22.04 13.93
N PRO A 257 5.46 20.82 13.90
CA PRO A 257 5.74 19.81 14.93
C PRO A 257 7.22 19.44 15.09
N ARG A 258 8.05 19.71 14.08
CA ARG A 258 9.50 19.51 14.05
C ARG A 258 10.27 20.72 14.60
N ASP A 259 9.60 21.78 15.06
CA ASP A 259 10.23 23.01 15.56
C ASP A 259 11.22 22.70 16.69
N TYR A 260 12.49 23.04 16.43
CA TYR A 260 13.61 22.77 17.33
C TYR A 260 13.73 23.79 18.45
N ALA A 261 13.10 24.97 18.35
CA ALA A 261 13.22 26.06 19.32
C ALA A 261 11.99 26.14 20.25
N VAL A 262 10.79 26.06 19.69
CA VAL A 262 9.51 26.22 20.39
C VAL A 262 8.89 24.86 20.70
N GLY A 263 8.48 24.65 21.96
CA GLY A 263 7.86 23.39 22.38
C GLY A 263 6.34 23.42 22.50
N ASP A 264 5.72 22.24 22.43
CA ASP A 264 4.27 22.04 22.53
C ASP A 264 3.67 22.70 23.79
N GLY A 265 4.44 22.72 24.89
CA GLY A 265 4.03 23.40 26.11
C GLY A 265 3.95 24.92 25.96
N GLN A 266 4.87 25.55 25.21
CA GLN A 266 4.80 26.98 24.88
C GLN A 266 3.66 27.26 23.91
N LEU A 267 3.49 26.40 22.91
CA LEU A 267 2.38 26.48 21.96
C LEU A 267 1.03 26.48 22.68
N ALA A 268 0.79 25.50 23.56
CA ALA A 268 -0.46 25.40 24.31
C ALA A 268 -0.76 26.66 25.15
N ARG A 269 0.28 27.31 25.69
CA ARG A 269 0.12 28.57 26.42
C ARG A 269 -0.18 29.76 25.49
N LEU A 270 0.46 29.82 24.32
CA LEU A 270 0.17 30.81 23.28
C LEU A 270 -1.28 30.67 22.80
N GLU A 271 -1.71 29.44 22.49
CA GLU A 271 -3.10 29.12 22.10
C GLU A 271 -4.09 29.55 23.18
N SER A 272 -3.81 29.22 24.44
CA SER A 272 -4.66 29.61 25.57
C SER A 272 -4.72 31.13 25.77
N THR A 273 -3.61 31.83 25.56
CA THR A 273 -3.54 33.29 25.75
C THR A 273 -4.35 34.00 24.67
N LEU A 274 -4.22 33.57 23.41
CA LEU A 274 -4.91 34.16 22.29
C LEU A 274 -6.32 33.60 22.07
N GLY A 275 -6.67 32.46 22.67
CA GLY A 275 -7.97 31.81 22.49
C GLY A 275 -8.14 31.21 21.09
N VAL A 276 -7.03 30.87 20.43
CA VAL A 276 -7.00 30.37 19.04
C VAL A 276 -6.12 29.13 18.99
N LYS A 277 -6.58 28.06 18.33
CA LYS A 277 -5.77 26.87 18.10
C LYS A 277 -4.74 27.12 17.01
N ALA A 278 -3.55 26.60 17.22
CA ALA A 278 -2.51 26.60 16.22
C ALA A 278 -2.83 25.64 15.07
N ILE A 279 -2.45 26.06 13.87
CA ILE A 279 -2.43 25.18 12.72
C ILE A 279 -1.06 24.52 12.66
N CYS A 280 -1.05 23.21 12.90
CA CYS A 280 0.13 22.38 12.72
C CYS A 280 0.30 22.05 11.24
N LEU A 281 1.46 22.37 10.68
CA LEU A 281 1.77 22.17 9.26
C LEU A 281 3.25 21.82 9.06
N ASP A 282 3.57 21.17 7.94
CA ASP A 282 4.94 20.87 7.55
C ASP A 282 5.53 22.06 6.75
N SER A 283 6.41 22.81 7.40
CA SER A 283 7.18 23.91 6.78
C SER A 283 8.27 23.37 5.83
N GLU A 284 8.87 24.23 5.01
CA GLU A 284 10.01 23.84 4.17
C GLU A 284 11.19 23.42 5.06
N GLU A 285 11.50 24.23 6.07
CA GLU A 285 12.52 23.93 7.09
C GLU A 285 11.94 24.20 8.49
N PRO A 286 12.20 23.32 9.48
CA PRO A 286 11.70 23.49 10.84
C PRO A 286 11.93 24.90 11.39
N HIS A 287 10.95 25.41 12.16
CA HIS A 287 10.93 26.81 12.62
C HIS A 287 10.74 27.86 11.50
N PHE A 288 10.22 27.44 10.33
CA PHE A 288 9.88 28.31 9.19
C PHE A 288 11.09 29.09 8.65
N THR A 289 12.22 28.41 8.53
CA THR A 289 13.49 29.01 8.11
C THR A 289 13.84 28.75 6.64
N GLY A 290 12.93 28.19 5.86
CA GLY A 290 13.10 27.89 4.44
C GLY A 290 13.32 29.14 3.59
N VAL A 291 13.75 28.91 2.35
CA VAL A 291 14.17 29.96 1.41
C VAL A 291 12.96 30.66 0.80
N LYS A 292 11.94 29.91 0.38
CA LYS A 292 10.69 30.47 -0.15
C LYS A 292 9.58 30.41 0.89
N GLU A 293 9.58 29.34 1.69
CA GLU A 293 8.64 29.09 2.76
C GLU A 293 7.17 29.28 2.32
N LEU A 294 6.82 28.61 1.22
CA LEU A 294 5.54 28.76 0.54
C LEU A 294 4.35 28.45 1.46
N THR A 295 4.53 27.51 2.39
CA THR A 295 3.49 27.15 3.34
C THR A 295 3.06 28.31 4.22
N VAL A 296 3.97 29.23 4.59
CA VAL A 296 3.62 30.43 5.36
C VAL A 296 2.98 31.49 4.47
N LEU A 297 3.45 31.64 3.23
CA LEU A 297 2.84 32.55 2.25
C LEU A 297 1.34 32.23 2.02
N ARG A 298 0.95 30.94 2.08
CA ARG A 298 -0.47 30.49 2.06
C ARG A 298 -1.33 31.07 3.18
N TRP A 299 -0.74 31.49 4.30
CA TRP A 299 -1.48 32.10 5.41
C TRP A 299 -1.53 33.63 5.31
N LEU A 300 -0.64 34.20 4.51
CA LEU A 300 -0.69 35.62 4.17
C LEU A 300 -1.82 35.88 3.18
N ARG A 301 -2.11 34.96 2.24
CA ARG A 301 -3.20 35.09 1.25
C ARG A 301 -4.06 33.83 1.13
N PRO A 302 -5.39 33.90 0.95
CA PRO A 302 -6.20 32.73 0.67
C PRO A 302 -5.66 31.97 -0.55
N THR A 303 -5.41 30.66 -0.41
CA THR A 303 -4.75 29.83 -1.43
C THR A 303 -5.34 28.42 -1.40
N ILE A 304 -5.46 27.78 -2.55
CA ILE A 304 -5.72 26.35 -2.68
C ILE A 304 -4.46 25.67 -3.22
N THR A 305 -3.98 24.65 -2.52
CA THR A 305 -2.87 23.82 -3.00
C THR A 305 -3.45 22.65 -3.80
N VAL A 306 -2.90 22.41 -5.00
CA VAL A 306 -3.24 21.25 -5.82
C VAL A 306 -2.08 20.28 -5.86
N PHE A 307 -2.37 18.99 -5.98
CA PHE A 307 -1.38 17.99 -6.36
C PHE A 307 -1.56 17.62 -7.83
N THR A 308 -0.46 17.54 -8.58
CA THR A 308 -0.47 17.10 -9.98
C THR A 308 0.75 16.23 -10.30
N THR A 309 0.55 15.21 -11.13
CA THR A 309 1.63 14.46 -11.79
C THR A 309 1.95 15.01 -13.18
N ARG A 310 1.20 16.03 -13.63
CA ARG A 310 1.27 16.65 -14.96
C ARG A 310 1.58 18.14 -14.82
N ALA A 311 2.67 18.47 -14.13
CA ALA A 311 3.08 19.87 -14.02
C ALA A 311 3.42 20.49 -15.41
N ASP A 312 3.71 19.65 -16.42
CA ASP A 312 3.91 20.07 -17.82
C ASP A 312 2.72 20.81 -18.44
N THR A 313 1.50 20.56 -17.97
CA THR A 313 0.27 21.16 -18.53
C THR A 313 -0.22 22.38 -17.75
N LEU A 314 0.54 22.83 -16.74
CA LEU A 314 0.14 23.94 -15.85
C LEU A 314 -0.23 25.23 -16.60
N PHE A 315 0.45 25.52 -17.71
CA PHE A 315 0.19 26.70 -18.55
C PHE A 315 -1.11 26.61 -19.37
N GLY A 316 -1.61 25.38 -19.57
CA GLY A 316 -2.91 25.08 -20.19
C GLY A 316 -4.06 25.02 -19.19
N GLY A 317 -3.78 25.05 -17.88
CA GLY A 317 -4.80 24.97 -16.83
C GLY A 317 -5.76 26.17 -16.85
N THR A 318 -7.05 25.91 -17.10
CA THR A 318 -8.07 26.95 -17.29
C THR A 318 -9.09 27.06 -16.16
N TYR A 319 -9.14 26.12 -15.24
CA TYR A 319 -10.00 26.16 -14.05
C TYR A 319 -9.46 25.29 -12.92
N LEU A 320 -9.97 25.52 -11.72
CA LEU A 320 -9.60 24.78 -10.51
C LEU A 320 -10.80 23.97 -10.03
N VAL A 321 -10.59 22.73 -9.59
CA VAL A 321 -11.67 21.86 -9.09
C VAL A 321 -11.32 21.34 -7.70
N LEU A 322 -12.22 21.55 -6.74
CA LEU A 322 -12.09 21.10 -5.37
C LEU A 322 -13.06 19.95 -5.09
N ALA A 323 -12.67 19.06 -4.19
CA ALA A 323 -13.59 18.09 -3.63
C ALA A 323 -14.74 18.83 -2.89
N PRO A 324 -15.99 18.33 -2.92
CA PRO A 324 -17.11 18.93 -2.18
C PRO A 324 -16.85 19.02 -0.68
N GLU A 325 -16.16 18.03 -0.12
CA GLU A 325 -15.73 17.95 1.28
C GLU A 325 -14.41 18.68 1.57
N HIS A 326 -13.85 19.45 0.62
CA HIS A 326 -12.57 20.14 0.81
C HIS A 326 -12.65 21.11 2.01
N PRO A 327 -11.66 21.12 2.93
CA PRO A 327 -11.74 21.89 4.17
C PRO A 327 -12.00 23.39 3.96
N TRP A 328 -11.43 23.96 2.90
CA TRP A 328 -11.66 25.37 2.55
C TRP A 328 -13.11 25.65 2.17
N VAL A 329 -13.78 24.75 1.44
CA VAL A 329 -15.19 24.89 1.06
C VAL A 329 -16.07 24.82 2.30
N ALA A 330 -15.81 23.86 3.19
CA ALA A 330 -16.52 23.73 4.45
C ALA A 330 -16.38 24.97 5.34
N LEU A 331 -15.20 25.59 5.37
CA LEU A 331 -14.97 26.85 6.10
C LEU A 331 -15.68 28.02 5.42
N ALA A 332 -15.56 28.16 4.10
CA ALA A 332 -16.19 29.25 3.35
C ALA A 332 -17.72 29.24 3.47
N LEU A 333 -18.36 28.07 3.48
CA LEU A 333 -19.81 27.94 3.68
C LEU A 333 -20.29 28.41 5.07
N GLN A 334 -19.42 28.44 6.08
CA GLN A 334 -19.75 29.03 7.40
C GLN A 334 -19.82 30.56 7.31
N HIS A 335 -19.16 31.15 6.32
CA HIS A 335 -19.13 32.58 6.05
C HIS A 335 -19.99 32.90 4.82
N LYS A 336 -21.30 33.09 5.04
CA LYS A 336 -22.35 33.23 4.00
C LYS A 336 -22.12 34.29 2.90
N THR A 337 -21.12 35.16 3.04
CA THR A 337 -20.78 36.21 2.09
C THR A 337 -19.69 35.83 1.11
N VAL A 338 -18.99 34.69 1.30
CA VAL A 338 -17.87 34.30 0.43
C VAL A 338 -18.33 33.91 -0.96
N PHE A 339 -19.45 33.19 -1.07
CA PHE A 339 -20.03 32.79 -2.35
C PHE A 339 -21.29 33.59 -2.66
N THR A 340 -21.41 34.08 -3.90
CA THR A 340 -22.65 34.72 -4.34
C THR A 340 -23.78 33.69 -4.58
N ASN A 341 -23.45 32.41 -4.77
CA ASN A 341 -24.38 31.28 -4.91
C ASN A 341 -24.32 30.27 -3.73
N ASN A 342 -24.12 30.74 -2.49
CA ASN A 342 -23.92 29.89 -1.30
C ASN A 342 -24.98 28.77 -1.12
N GLY A 343 -26.24 29.03 -1.44
CA GLY A 343 -27.32 28.03 -1.31
C GLY A 343 -27.17 26.85 -2.28
N GLU A 344 -26.73 27.11 -3.50
CA GLU A 344 -26.47 26.09 -4.52
C GLU A 344 -25.25 25.23 -4.14
N VAL A 345 -24.19 25.88 -3.68
CA VAL A 345 -22.96 25.21 -3.20
C VAL A 345 -23.28 24.28 -2.03
N ALA A 346 -24.00 24.76 -1.01
CA ALA A 346 -24.38 23.96 0.16
C ALA A 346 -25.22 22.73 -0.23
N ALA A 347 -26.21 22.92 -1.11
CA ALA A 347 -27.05 21.83 -1.60
C ALA A 347 -26.23 20.77 -2.39
N TYR A 348 -25.25 21.21 -3.18
CA TYR A 348 -24.38 20.30 -3.91
C TYR A 348 -23.46 19.49 -2.97
N VAL A 349 -22.85 20.12 -1.97
CA VAL A 349 -22.04 19.43 -0.96
C VAL A 349 -22.85 18.36 -0.23
N GLU A 350 -24.09 18.66 0.17
CA GLU A 350 -24.97 17.70 0.84
C GLU A 350 -25.34 16.51 -0.07
N ARG A 351 -25.60 16.77 -1.36
CA ARG A 351 -25.86 15.68 -2.33
C ARG A 351 -24.63 14.82 -2.57
N ALA A 352 -23.46 15.42 -2.74
CA ALA A 352 -22.22 14.69 -2.97
C ALA A 352 -21.85 13.81 -1.76
N ALA A 353 -22.11 14.27 -0.54
CA ALA A 353 -21.87 13.51 0.70
C ALA A 353 -22.74 12.24 0.83
N LYS A 354 -23.82 12.12 0.06
CA LYS A 354 -24.68 10.91 0.01
C LYS A 354 -24.10 9.83 -0.89
N LYS A 355 -23.17 10.17 -1.78
CA LYS A 355 -22.46 9.23 -2.66
C LYS A 355 -21.21 8.71 -1.96
N THR A 356 -20.95 7.41 -2.11
CA THR A 356 -19.69 6.79 -1.73
C THR A 356 -18.56 7.25 -2.66
N GLU A 357 -17.30 7.19 -2.19
CA GLU A 357 -16.11 7.50 -3.00
C GLU A 357 -16.08 6.70 -4.31
N ARG A 358 -16.54 5.44 -4.27
CA ARG A 358 -16.64 4.57 -5.45
C ARG A 358 -17.71 5.02 -6.44
N GLU A 359 -18.92 5.31 -5.97
CA GLU A 359 -19.98 5.82 -6.85
C GLU A 359 -19.53 7.10 -7.57
N ARG A 360 -18.72 7.92 -6.90
CA ARG A 360 -18.11 9.12 -7.47
C ARG A 360 -17.05 8.80 -8.54
N GLN A 361 -16.26 7.75 -8.36
CA GLN A 361 -15.27 7.29 -9.35
C GLN A 361 -15.89 6.57 -10.55
N GLU A 362 -16.95 5.78 -10.34
CA GLU A 362 -17.65 5.01 -11.37
C GLU A 362 -18.69 5.84 -12.14
N SER A 363 -19.03 7.04 -11.66
CA SER A 363 -20.01 7.92 -12.30
C SER A 363 -19.54 8.36 -13.69
N LYS A 364 -20.32 7.99 -14.70
CA LYS A 364 -20.17 8.50 -16.07
C LYS A 364 -20.68 9.93 -16.20
N GLU A 365 -21.69 10.30 -15.40
CA GLU A 365 -22.20 11.66 -15.38
C GLU A 365 -21.28 12.53 -14.52
N LYS A 366 -20.75 13.60 -15.13
CA LYS A 366 -19.96 14.62 -14.42
C LYS A 366 -20.91 15.66 -13.86
N SER A 367 -20.74 16.00 -12.58
CA SER A 367 -21.52 17.05 -11.92
C SER A 367 -20.63 18.02 -11.16
N GLY A 368 -21.05 19.28 -11.06
CA GLY A 368 -20.30 20.29 -10.33
C GLY A 368 -21.02 21.62 -10.23
N VAL A 369 -20.50 22.50 -9.38
CA VAL A 369 -21.00 23.86 -9.16
C VAL A 369 -19.83 24.83 -9.11
N GLU A 370 -19.92 25.94 -9.87
CA GLU A 370 -18.94 27.03 -9.78
C GLU A 370 -19.10 27.75 -8.44
N LEU A 371 -17.97 28.07 -7.79
CA LEU A 371 -17.91 28.92 -6.62
C LEU A 371 -17.96 30.38 -7.06
N LYS A 372 -19.17 30.91 -7.34
CA LYS A 372 -19.32 32.28 -7.85
C LYS A 372 -18.85 33.30 -6.81
N GLY A 373 -18.06 34.27 -7.27
CA GLY A 373 -17.37 35.24 -6.43
C GLY A 373 -16.00 34.78 -5.92
N VAL A 374 -15.51 33.64 -6.40
CA VAL A 374 -14.19 33.10 -6.10
C VAL A 374 -13.49 32.71 -7.40
N LYS A 375 -12.34 33.31 -7.65
CA LYS A 375 -11.43 32.93 -8.73
C LYS A 375 -10.11 32.47 -8.12
N ALA A 376 -9.37 31.65 -8.85
CA ALA A 376 -8.00 31.30 -8.55
C ALA A 376 -7.07 31.98 -9.55
N ILE A 377 -5.83 32.27 -9.16
CA ILE A 377 -4.79 32.77 -10.05
C ILE A 377 -3.91 31.58 -10.42
N ASN A 378 -3.81 31.28 -11.73
CA ASN A 378 -2.85 30.27 -12.19
C ASN A 378 -1.43 30.83 -12.03
N PRO A 379 -0.55 30.20 -11.22
CA PRO A 379 0.76 30.76 -10.90
C PRO A 379 1.72 30.82 -12.10
N ALA A 380 1.49 30.01 -13.14
CA ALA A 380 2.31 29.99 -14.35
C ALA A 380 1.94 31.12 -15.33
N THR A 381 0.64 31.40 -15.48
CA THR A 381 0.14 32.39 -16.46
C THR A 381 -0.27 33.72 -15.85
N ASN A 382 -0.39 33.78 -14.51
CA ASN A 382 -0.91 34.90 -13.73
C ASN A 382 -2.33 35.36 -14.14
N LYS A 383 -3.11 34.47 -14.76
CA LYS A 383 -4.50 34.72 -15.16
C LYS A 383 -5.48 34.20 -14.11
N GLU A 384 -6.60 34.89 -13.98
CA GLU A 384 -7.72 34.42 -13.16
C GLU A 384 -8.46 33.29 -13.88
N ILE A 385 -8.78 32.24 -13.12
CA ILE A 385 -9.49 31.05 -13.57
C ILE A 385 -10.64 30.74 -12.60
N PRO A 386 -11.79 30.24 -13.08
CA PRO A 386 -12.91 29.89 -12.21
C PRO A 386 -12.56 28.72 -11.28
N VAL A 387 -13.21 28.71 -10.11
CA VAL A 387 -13.08 27.64 -9.12
C VAL A 387 -14.41 26.88 -9.05
N TRP A 388 -14.34 25.55 -9.11
CA TRP A 388 -15.49 24.65 -9.09
C TRP A 388 -15.37 23.66 -7.95
N ILE A 389 -16.51 23.12 -7.52
CA ILE A 389 -16.57 21.87 -6.77
C ILE A 389 -17.18 20.78 -7.64
N ALA A 390 -16.56 19.60 -7.67
CA ALA A 390 -17.05 18.48 -8.46
C ALA A 390 -16.81 17.16 -7.73
N ASP A 391 -17.75 16.22 -7.86
CA ASP A 391 -17.70 14.97 -7.10
C ASP A 391 -16.67 13.97 -7.65
N PHE A 392 -16.15 14.13 -8.86
CA PHE A 392 -15.05 13.27 -9.33
C PHE A 392 -13.70 13.57 -8.66
N VAL A 393 -13.54 14.71 -7.97
CA VAL A 393 -12.33 15.06 -7.21
C VAL A 393 -12.44 14.52 -5.79
N ILE A 394 -11.54 13.62 -5.42
CA ILE A 394 -11.59 12.90 -4.15
C ILE A 394 -10.82 13.65 -3.06
N GLY A 395 -11.51 14.05 -1.98
CA GLY A 395 -10.90 14.87 -0.91
C GLY A 395 -9.78 14.18 -0.13
N THR A 396 -9.73 12.85 -0.15
CA THR A 396 -8.72 12.04 0.55
C THR A 396 -7.52 11.66 -0.32
N TYR A 397 -7.46 12.10 -1.58
CA TYR A 397 -6.33 11.85 -2.48
C TYR A 397 -5.62 13.16 -2.85
N GLY A 398 -4.28 13.16 -2.82
CA GLY A 398 -3.49 14.37 -2.99
C GLY A 398 -3.88 15.44 -1.96
N THR A 399 -4.20 16.64 -2.42
CA THR A 399 -4.66 17.75 -1.57
C THR A 399 -6.20 17.89 -1.53
N GLY A 400 -6.94 17.03 -2.24
CA GLY A 400 -8.38 17.20 -2.45
C GLY A 400 -8.76 18.34 -3.40
N ALA A 401 -7.79 18.84 -4.17
CA ALA A 401 -7.99 19.83 -5.22
C ALA A 401 -7.05 19.54 -6.40
N VAL A 402 -7.53 19.83 -7.61
CA VAL A 402 -6.79 19.69 -8.87
C VAL A 402 -6.93 20.95 -9.70
N PHE A 403 -5.89 21.31 -10.44
CA PHE A 403 -6.06 22.22 -11.56
C PHE A 403 -6.47 21.38 -12.77
N ALA A 404 -7.34 21.92 -13.61
CA ALA A 404 -7.92 21.21 -14.72
C ALA A 404 -7.48 21.82 -16.06
N ASP A 405 -7.17 20.94 -17.02
CA ASP A 405 -6.60 21.27 -18.32
C ASP A 405 -7.23 20.45 -19.47
N ALA A 406 -6.67 20.55 -20.68
CA ALA A 406 -7.16 19.85 -21.87
C ALA A 406 -6.64 18.40 -22.02
N HIS A 407 -5.81 17.92 -21.09
CA HIS A 407 -5.02 16.70 -21.17
C HIS A 407 -5.37 15.66 -20.09
N ASP A 408 -6.44 15.86 -19.32
CA ASP A 408 -7.13 14.84 -18.53
C ASP A 408 -8.55 14.66 -19.06
N GLU A 409 -8.96 13.41 -19.32
CA GLU A 409 -10.27 13.09 -19.90
C GLU A 409 -11.43 13.63 -19.06
N ARG A 410 -11.33 13.56 -17.72
CA ARG A 410 -12.41 13.99 -16.82
C ARG A 410 -12.55 15.51 -16.86
N ASP A 411 -11.41 16.20 -16.89
CA ASP A 411 -11.36 17.66 -16.95
C ASP A 411 -11.84 18.18 -18.31
N PHE A 412 -11.48 17.48 -19.39
CA PHE A 412 -11.93 17.80 -20.75
C PHE A 412 -13.45 17.63 -20.89
N GLU A 413 -13.99 16.48 -20.45
CA GLU A 413 -15.44 16.22 -20.46
C GLU A 413 -16.21 17.22 -19.60
N PHE A 414 -15.71 17.52 -18.40
CA PHE A 414 -16.34 18.50 -17.51
C PHE A 414 -16.34 19.90 -18.12
N ALA A 415 -15.21 20.34 -18.69
CA ALA A 415 -15.12 21.64 -19.34
C ALA A 415 -16.06 21.74 -20.54
N LYS A 416 -16.19 20.70 -21.37
CA LYS A 416 -17.15 20.66 -22.48
C LYS A 416 -18.59 20.73 -21.98
N LEU A 417 -18.93 20.00 -20.92
CA LEU A 417 -20.28 19.98 -20.33
C LEU A 417 -20.72 21.36 -19.81
N TYR A 418 -19.81 22.09 -19.16
CA TYR A 418 -20.10 23.40 -18.54
C TYR A 418 -19.67 24.60 -19.40
N GLY A 419 -19.18 24.37 -20.62
CA GLY A 419 -18.72 25.43 -21.52
C GLY A 419 -17.51 26.21 -21.00
N ILE A 420 -16.64 25.56 -20.20
CA ILE A 420 -15.42 26.17 -19.67
C ILE A 420 -14.36 26.17 -20.78
N PRO A 421 -13.66 27.29 -21.03
CA PRO A 421 -12.60 27.35 -22.03
C PRO A 421 -11.52 26.30 -21.75
N LEU A 422 -11.07 25.60 -22.79
CA LEU A 422 -9.94 24.68 -22.73
C LEU A 422 -8.75 25.28 -23.50
N LYS A 423 -7.53 24.90 -23.10
CA LYS A 423 -6.29 25.29 -23.77
C LYS A 423 -5.33 24.11 -23.77
N THR A 424 -4.77 23.79 -24.92
CA THR A 424 -3.66 22.84 -25.05
C THR A 424 -2.32 23.57 -25.05
N THR A 425 -1.32 22.97 -24.39
CA THR A 425 0.08 23.43 -24.35
C THR A 425 1.06 22.31 -24.72
N LEU A 426 0.54 21.20 -25.27
CA LEU A 426 1.32 20.03 -25.63
C LEU A 426 1.07 19.62 -27.07
N ARG A 427 2.17 19.40 -27.78
CA ARG A 427 2.18 18.72 -29.07
C ARG A 427 2.55 17.25 -28.85
N PRO A 428 1.72 16.28 -29.26
CA PRO A 428 2.08 14.87 -29.20
C PRO A 428 3.40 14.57 -29.93
N GLU A 429 4.20 13.66 -29.38
CA GLU A 429 5.42 13.22 -30.05
C GLU A 429 5.13 12.11 -31.06
N GLY A 430 5.69 12.22 -32.27
CA GLY A 430 5.53 11.20 -33.32
C GLY A 430 4.18 11.18 -34.05
N ILE A 431 3.30 12.16 -33.81
CA ILE A 431 2.04 12.34 -34.56
C ILE A 431 2.24 13.44 -35.62
N GLU A 432 1.98 13.11 -36.89
CA GLU A 432 2.13 14.05 -38.01
C GLU A 432 0.98 15.06 -38.10
N ASP A 433 -0.25 14.65 -37.77
CA ASP A 433 -1.43 15.52 -37.73
C ASP A 433 -2.05 15.53 -36.32
N ASP A 434 -1.85 16.62 -35.60
CA ASP A 434 -2.41 16.89 -34.28
C ASP A 434 -3.53 17.95 -34.32
N SER A 435 -4.11 18.23 -35.49
CA SER A 435 -5.10 19.30 -35.69
C SER A 435 -6.32 19.15 -34.79
N HIS A 436 -6.88 17.93 -34.65
CA HIS A 436 -8.02 17.64 -33.77
C HIS A 436 -7.71 17.88 -32.28
N ILE A 437 -6.46 17.69 -31.87
CA ILE A 437 -6.00 17.95 -30.49
C ILE A 437 -5.83 19.46 -30.30
N ARG A 438 -5.26 20.16 -31.30
CA ARG A 438 -5.10 21.62 -31.26
C ARG A 438 -6.42 22.38 -31.35
N SER A 439 -7.39 21.85 -32.10
CA SER A 439 -8.75 22.37 -32.17
C SER A 439 -9.62 21.96 -30.97
N LEU A 440 -9.07 21.15 -30.04
CA LEU A 440 -9.74 20.66 -28.84
C LEU A 440 -11.03 19.89 -29.19
N GLU A 441 -11.03 19.17 -30.30
CA GLU A 441 -12.07 18.20 -30.66
C GLU A 441 -11.90 16.90 -29.87
N GLU A 442 -10.65 16.52 -29.58
CA GLU A 442 -10.29 15.32 -28.83
C GLU A 442 -9.38 15.64 -27.64
N CYS A 443 -9.54 14.90 -26.55
CA CYS A 443 -8.65 14.96 -25.39
C CYS A 443 -7.38 14.13 -25.66
N TYR A 444 -6.20 14.74 -25.48
CA TYR A 444 -4.93 14.03 -25.56
C TYR A 444 -4.29 13.89 -24.18
N THR A 445 -4.28 12.67 -23.65
CA THR A 445 -3.74 12.37 -22.31
C THR A 445 -2.25 12.02 -22.29
N GLY A 446 -1.64 11.82 -23.47
CA GLY A 446 -0.24 11.43 -23.60
C GLY A 446 0.76 12.52 -23.21
N LYS A 447 2.03 12.15 -23.25
CA LYS A 447 3.17 13.08 -23.12
C LYS A 447 3.48 13.74 -24.46
N GLY A 448 4.16 14.87 -24.46
CA GLY A 448 4.49 15.60 -25.68
C GLY A 448 5.58 16.63 -25.50
N VAL A 449 5.69 17.53 -26.48
CA VAL A 449 6.60 18.67 -26.47
C VAL A 449 5.79 19.93 -26.14
N LEU A 450 6.28 20.71 -25.18
CA LEU A 450 5.59 21.90 -24.69
C LEU A 450 5.68 23.05 -25.68
N TYR A 451 4.59 23.82 -25.76
CA TYR A 451 4.53 25.13 -26.41
C TYR A 451 3.59 26.06 -25.63
N ASP A 452 3.70 27.37 -25.87
CA ASP A 452 2.91 28.40 -25.17
C ASP A 452 2.94 28.24 -23.63
N SER A 453 4.14 27.87 -23.16
CA SER A 453 4.55 27.56 -21.80
C SER A 453 5.77 28.37 -21.36
N GLY A 454 6.07 29.47 -22.07
CA GLY A 454 7.10 30.44 -21.68
C GLY A 454 8.52 29.88 -21.79
N GLU A 455 9.30 29.97 -20.72
CA GLU A 455 10.70 29.48 -20.69
C GLU A 455 10.82 27.95 -20.82
N PHE A 456 9.70 27.22 -20.75
CA PHE A 456 9.66 25.77 -20.87
C PHE A 456 9.29 25.27 -22.27
N ASP A 457 9.09 26.18 -23.23
CA ASP A 457 8.79 25.82 -24.62
C ASP A 457 9.90 24.95 -25.24
N GLY A 458 9.49 23.93 -26.00
CA GLY A 458 10.40 22.99 -26.66
C GLY A 458 10.90 21.85 -25.78
N LEU A 459 10.67 21.88 -24.47
CA LEU A 459 10.96 20.75 -23.59
C LEU A 459 9.98 19.60 -23.81
N THR A 460 10.43 18.37 -23.58
CA THR A 460 9.53 17.21 -23.46
C THR A 460 8.80 17.22 -22.12
N SER A 461 7.63 16.59 -22.01
CA SER A 461 6.91 16.43 -20.74
C SER A 461 7.80 15.86 -19.63
N ASP A 462 8.66 14.89 -19.95
CA ASP A 462 9.55 14.26 -18.96
C ASP A 462 10.60 15.22 -18.40
N GLU A 463 11.09 16.16 -19.21
CA GLU A 463 12.00 17.21 -18.76
C GLU A 463 11.26 18.35 -18.04
N ALA A 464 10.05 18.66 -18.49
CA ALA A 464 9.28 19.81 -18.02
C ALA A 464 8.60 19.58 -16.66
N ILE A 465 8.02 18.39 -16.42
CA ILE A 465 7.32 18.05 -15.17
C ILE A 465 8.15 18.41 -13.92
N PRO A 466 9.39 17.92 -13.73
CA PRO A 466 10.17 18.23 -12.54
C PRO A 466 10.60 19.71 -12.49
N LYS A 467 10.90 20.34 -13.63
CA LYS A 467 11.33 21.74 -13.68
C LYS A 467 10.19 22.69 -13.31
N ILE A 468 9.04 22.56 -13.96
CA ILE A 468 7.86 23.39 -13.68
C ILE A 468 7.36 23.14 -12.25
N GLY A 469 7.33 21.87 -11.82
CA GLY A 469 6.95 21.50 -10.46
C GLY A 469 7.82 22.16 -9.39
N ALA A 470 9.14 22.24 -9.59
CA ALA A 470 10.07 22.92 -8.68
C ALA A 470 10.05 24.45 -8.79
N THR A 471 9.72 24.99 -9.97
CA THR A 471 9.63 26.44 -10.20
C THR A 471 8.41 27.04 -9.48
N PHE A 472 7.24 26.44 -9.69
CA PHE A 472 5.95 26.99 -9.21
C PHE A 472 5.41 26.31 -7.95
N GLY A 473 6.04 25.24 -7.49
CA GLY A 473 5.58 24.47 -6.34
C GLY A 473 6.70 23.74 -5.62
N ARG A 474 6.32 22.62 -4.99
CA ARG A 474 7.21 21.70 -4.29
C ARG A 474 7.03 20.30 -4.85
N LEU A 475 8.12 19.64 -5.23
CA LEU A 475 8.08 18.24 -5.63
C LEU A 475 7.73 17.36 -4.42
N VAL A 476 6.73 16.50 -4.59
CA VAL A 476 6.25 15.61 -3.53
C VAL A 476 5.96 14.22 -4.08
N ARG A 477 5.98 13.23 -3.19
CA ARG A 477 5.48 11.89 -3.44
C ARG A 477 4.15 11.72 -2.75
N GLN A 478 3.17 11.19 -3.49
CA GLN A 478 1.87 10.82 -2.99
C GLN A 478 1.66 9.33 -3.14
N TYR A 479 0.81 8.76 -2.29
CA TYR A 479 0.50 7.34 -2.30
C TYR A 479 -1.00 7.15 -2.26
N ARG A 480 -1.50 6.15 -2.99
CA ARG A 480 -2.88 5.66 -2.83
C ARG A 480 -3.06 4.91 -1.52
N LEU A 481 -1.98 4.28 -1.02
CA LEU A 481 -1.96 3.63 0.29
C LEU A 481 -2.40 4.60 1.38
N ARG A 482 -3.32 4.16 2.24
CA ARG A 482 -3.72 4.89 3.43
C ARG A 482 -3.19 4.19 4.67
N ASP A 483 -3.17 4.91 5.78
CA ASP A 483 -2.85 4.31 7.06
C ASP A 483 -3.84 3.20 7.44
N TRP A 484 -3.31 2.19 8.12
CA TRP A 484 -4.07 0.98 8.40
C TRP A 484 -4.93 1.15 9.65
N ILE A 485 -6.24 1.27 9.46
CA ILE A 485 -7.23 1.33 10.55
C ILE A 485 -7.35 -0.06 11.19
N VAL A 486 -6.87 -0.19 12.44
CA VAL A 486 -6.82 -1.48 13.17
C VAL A 486 -7.89 -1.64 14.24
N SER A 487 -8.63 -0.59 14.59
CA SER A 487 -9.70 -0.66 15.60
C SER A 487 -10.96 -1.36 15.07
N ARG A 488 -11.54 -2.23 15.89
CA ARG A 488 -12.80 -2.93 15.61
C ARG A 488 -13.74 -2.83 16.81
N GLN A 489 -14.99 -2.47 16.56
CA GLN A 489 -16.05 -2.39 17.58
C GLN A 489 -16.63 -3.78 17.80
N ARG A 490 -15.76 -4.68 18.28
CA ARG A 490 -16.00 -6.11 18.40
C ARG A 490 -15.54 -6.62 19.75
N TYR A 491 -16.19 -7.70 20.18
CA TYR A 491 -15.74 -8.45 21.33
C TYR A 491 -14.55 -9.36 20.98
N TRP A 492 -14.70 -10.15 19.92
CA TRP A 492 -13.74 -11.21 19.58
C TRP A 492 -12.56 -10.68 18.78
N GLY A 493 -11.57 -10.17 19.51
CA GLY A 493 -10.30 -9.70 18.99
C GLY A 493 -9.36 -9.35 20.14
N VAL A 494 -8.11 -9.02 19.83
CA VAL A 494 -7.12 -8.66 20.86
C VAL A 494 -7.46 -7.29 21.45
N PRO A 495 -7.66 -7.16 22.78
CA PRO A 495 -7.91 -5.85 23.39
C PRO A 495 -6.75 -4.89 23.11
N ILE A 496 -7.05 -3.68 22.66
CA ILE A 496 -6.01 -2.65 22.45
C ILE A 496 -5.46 -2.25 23.83
N PRO A 497 -4.14 -2.32 24.07
CA PRO A 497 -3.55 -2.16 25.40
C PRO A 497 -3.36 -0.69 25.78
N ILE A 498 -4.39 0.14 25.62
CA ILE A 498 -4.38 1.57 25.92
C ILE A 498 -5.39 1.90 27.02
N ILE A 499 -5.04 2.88 27.86
CA ILE A 499 -5.87 3.48 28.90
C ILE A 499 -6.02 4.97 28.61
N HIS A 500 -7.26 5.44 28.47
CA HIS A 500 -7.63 6.83 28.26
C HIS A 500 -7.82 7.54 29.60
N CYS A 501 -6.93 8.49 29.90
CA CYS A 501 -6.99 9.33 31.10
C CYS A 501 -7.41 10.76 30.75
N PRO A 502 -8.43 11.35 31.41
CA PRO A 502 -8.84 12.73 31.14
C PRO A 502 -7.73 13.78 31.32
N THR A 503 -6.76 13.50 32.19
CA THR A 503 -5.65 14.42 32.49
C THR A 503 -4.39 14.12 31.68
N CYS A 504 -4.10 12.84 31.42
CA CYS A 504 -2.83 12.42 30.79
C CYS A 504 -2.97 12.04 29.31
N GLY A 505 -4.19 11.95 28.77
CA GLY A 505 -4.46 11.41 27.44
C GLY A 505 -4.32 9.88 27.39
N ALA A 506 -4.04 9.35 26.19
CA ALA A 506 -3.82 7.93 25.95
C ALA A 506 -2.52 7.44 26.57
N GLN A 507 -2.59 6.39 27.38
CA GLN A 507 -1.44 5.79 28.08
C GLN A 507 -1.36 4.30 27.76
N GLY A 508 -0.16 3.81 27.46
CA GLY A 508 0.09 2.37 27.31
C GLY A 508 -0.08 1.62 28.62
N VAL A 509 -0.67 0.42 28.55
CA VAL A 509 -0.63 -0.56 29.66
C VAL A 509 0.82 -0.96 29.91
N SER A 510 1.18 -1.19 31.18
CA SER A 510 2.56 -1.57 31.53
C SER A 510 2.88 -3.01 31.08
N ASP A 511 4.15 -3.30 30.80
CA ASP A 511 4.60 -4.64 30.37
C ASP A 511 4.25 -5.73 31.41
N THR A 512 4.19 -5.38 32.71
CA THR A 512 3.82 -6.29 33.80
C THR A 512 2.32 -6.57 33.88
N ASP A 513 1.49 -5.66 33.38
CA ASP A 513 0.03 -5.79 33.36
C ASP A 513 -0.49 -6.47 32.08
N LEU A 514 0.40 -6.82 31.14
CA LEU A 514 0.06 -7.58 29.95
C LEU A 514 -0.02 -9.10 30.24
N PRO A 515 -0.97 -9.84 29.63
CA PRO A 515 -1.93 -9.35 28.65
C PRO A 515 -3.18 -8.71 29.28
N VAL A 516 -3.74 -7.71 28.59
CA VAL A 516 -5.13 -7.28 28.86
C VAL A 516 -6.04 -8.38 28.32
N LYS A 517 -6.68 -9.14 29.21
CA LYS A 517 -7.56 -10.26 28.84
C LYS A 517 -8.97 -9.80 28.51
N LEU A 518 -9.63 -10.48 27.57
CA LEU A 518 -11.05 -10.30 27.31
C LEU A 518 -11.86 -10.67 28.56
N PRO A 519 -12.77 -9.80 29.03
CA PRO A 519 -13.69 -10.11 30.11
C PRO A 519 -14.91 -10.89 29.60
N GLU A 520 -15.56 -11.67 30.45
CA GLU A 520 -16.90 -12.16 30.14
C GLU A 520 -17.90 -11.01 30.06
N VAL A 521 -18.83 -11.09 29.10
CA VAL A 521 -19.92 -10.11 28.92
C VAL A 521 -21.25 -10.82 28.75
N LYS A 522 -22.34 -10.18 29.19
CA LYS A 522 -23.69 -10.75 29.07
C LYS A 522 -24.18 -10.87 27.62
N ASP A 523 -23.71 -9.97 26.76
CA ASP A 523 -24.11 -9.91 25.36
C ASP A 523 -22.91 -9.49 24.50
N TYR A 524 -22.46 -10.45 23.68
CA TYR A 524 -21.31 -10.35 22.79
C TYR A 524 -21.64 -9.60 21.48
N LEU A 525 -22.91 -9.24 21.24
CA LEU A 525 -23.31 -8.58 20.02
C LEU A 525 -23.04 -7.07 20.06
N PRO A 526 -22.57 -6.50 18.94
CA PRO A 526 -22.48 -5.05 18.76
C PRO A 526 -23.88 -4.43 18.73
N ASP A 527 -24.05 -3.31 19.42
CA ASP A 527 -25.34 -2.62 19.51
C ASP A 527 -25.59 -1.62 18.36
N GLY A 528 -24.57 -1.33 17.54
CA GLY A 528 -24.67 -0.42 16.39
C GLY A 528 -24.33 1.04 16.69
N ARG A 529 -24.07 1.40 17.96
CA ARG A 529 -23.71 2.76 18.39
C ARG A 529 -22.23 3.11 18.19
N GLY A 530 -21.51 2.31 17.41
CA GLY A 530 -20.08 2.52 17.18
C GLY A 530 -19.20 2.22 18.41
N LYS A 531 -19.68 1.42 19.37
CA LYS A 531 -18.89 0.95 20.51
C LYS A 531 -18.82 -0.56 20.55
N SER A 532 -17.68 -1.08 20.97
CA SER A 532 -17.49 -2.51 21.23
C SER A 532 -18.40 -3.04 22.35
N PRO A 533 -18.84 -4.31 22.29
CA PRO A 533 -19.48 -4.98 23.42
C PRO A 533 -18.70 -4.89 24.74
N LEU A 534 -17.38 -4.72 24.68
CA LEU A 534 -16.51 -4.53 25.86
C LEU A 534 -16.90 -3.29 26.69
N ALA A 535 -17.49 -2.27 26.06
CA ALA A 535 -17.94 -1.05 26.77
C ALA A 535 -19.06 -1.32 27.81
N LYS A 536 -19.73 -2.48 27.72
CA LYS A 536 -20.75 -2.95 28.68
C LYS A 536 -20.08 -3.49 29.97
N ALA A 537 -18.83 -3.93 29.92
CA ALA A 537 -18.09 -4.52 31.04
C ALA A 537 -17.51 -3.44 31.99
N LYS A 538 -18.36 -2.67 32.68
CA LYS A 538 -17.94 -1.49 33.46
C LYS A 538 -16.79 -1.75 34.45
N LYS A 539 -16.78 -2.89 35.14
CA LYS A 539 -15.70 -3.28 36.07
C LYS A 539 -14.35 -3.51 35.39
N TRP A 540 -14.36 -3.95 34.12
CA TRP A 540 -13.15 -4.15 33.33
C TRP A 540 -12.66 -2.84 32.68
N VAL A 541 -13.60 -2.01 32.23
CA VAL A 541 -13.32 -0.72 31.57
C VAL A 541 -12.70 0.29 32.55
N VAL A 542 -13.28 0.45 33.75
CA VAL A 542 -12.82 1.48 34.71
C VAL A 542 -11.56 1.01 35.42
N VAL A 543 -10.47 1.75 35.24
CA VAL A 543 -9.14 1.46 35.81
C VAL A 543 -8.46 2.71 36.32
N LYS A 544 -7.27 2.57 36.93
CA LYS A 544 -6.41 3.71 37.29
C LYS A 544 -5.45 4.02 36.15
N CYS A 545 -5.23 5.30 35.89
CA CYS A 545 -4.21 5.76 34.95
C CYS A 545 -2.82 5.27 35.41
N PRO A 546 -2.01 4.64 34.54
CA PRO A 546 -0.69 4.16 34.94
C PRO A 546 0.25 5.30 35.33
N LYS A 547 0.06 6.51 34.75
CA LYS A 547 0.86 7.72 34.99
C LYS A 547 0.45 8.49 36.25
N CYS A 548 -0.78 9.01 36.31
CA CYS A 548 -1.23 9.87 37.44
C CYS A 548 -2.03 9.13 38.52
N LYS A 549 -2.33 7.84 38.35
CA LYS A 549 -3.17 7.02 39.24
C LYS A 549 -4.64 7.45 39.40
N GLY A 550 -5.06 8.55 38.76
CA GLY A 550 -6.45 8.99 38.70
C GLY A 550 -7.36 8.03 37.93
N LYS A 551 -8.68 8.24 38.02
CA LYS A 551 -9.69 7.43 37.30
C LYS A 551 -9.49 7.54 35.78
N ALA A 552 -9.49 6.41 35.10
CA ALA A 552 -9.29 6.29 33.66
C ALA A 552 -10.10 5.12 33.10
N GLU A 553 -10.16 5.00 31.77
CA GLU A 553 -10.91 3.95 31.09
C GLU A 553 -10.03 3.19 30.10
N ARG A 554 -10.15 1.87 30.03
CA ARG A 554 -9.50 1.07 28.99
C ARG A 554 -10.09 1.41 27.62
N GLU A 555 -9.26 1.31 26.58
CA GLU A 555 -9.76 1.17 25.21
C GLU A 555 -10.68 -0.06 25.13
N THR A 556 -11.83 0.13 24.50
CA THR A 556 -12.85 -0.90 24.36
C THR A 556 -12.84 -1.55 22.99
N ASP A 557 -12.21 -0.92 22.01
CA ASP A 557 -12.01 -1.53 20.70
C ASP A 557 -10.95 -2.63 20.75
N THR A 558 -11.11 -3.61 19.86
CA THR A 558 -10.14 -4.70 19.67
C THR A 558 -9.37 -4.49 18.37
N LEU A 559 -8.17 -5.07 18.28
CA LEU A 559 -7.38 -5.08 17.06
C LEU A 559 -8.03 -5.97 16.00
N ASP A 560 -7.89 -5.55 14.74
CA ASP A 560 -8.25 -6.35 13.57
C ASP A 560 -7.44 -7.66 13.50
N THR A 561 -8.06 -8.73 13.01
CA THR A 561 -7.44 -10.06 12.93
C THR A 561 -6.19 -10.12 12.06
N PHE A 562 -6.01 -9.21 11.10
CA PHE A 562 -4.79 -9.12 10.30
C PHE A 562 -3.58 -8.70 11.14
N VAL A 563 -3.79 -8.04 12.28
CA VAL A 563 -2.70 -7.71 13.21
C VAL A 563 -2.07 -8.99 13.75
N ASP A 564 -2.87 -9.96 14.19
CA ASP A 564 -2.36 -11.24 14.70
C ASP A 564 -1.67 -12.07 13.63
N SER A 565 -2.21 -12.07 12.42
CA SER A 565 -1.63 -12.82 11.28
C SER A 565 -0.43 -12.12 10.66
N SER A 566 -0.09 -10.89 11.04
CA SER A 566 1.07 -10.18 10.47
C SER A 566 2.42 -10.68 10.98
N TRP A 567 2.46 -11.52 12.02
CA TRP A 567 3.72 -11.93 12.66
C TRP A 567 3.78 -13.39 13.15
N TYR A 568 2.72 -14.19 12.98
CA TYR A 568 2.64 -15.56 13.51
C TYR A 568 3.79 -16.50 13.09
N PHE A 569 4.32 -16.31 11.88
CA PHE A 569 5.46 -17.08 11.37
C PHE A 569 6.73 -16.88 12.22
N LEU A 570 6.90 -15.71 12.85
CA LEU A 570 7.96 -15.48 13.84
C LEU A 570 7.72 -16.28 15.12
N ARG A 571 6.45 -16.36 15.57
CA ARG A 571 6.10 -17.07 16.82
C ARG A 571 6.36 -18.57 16.70
N TYR A 572 6.18 -19.16 15.52
CA TYR A 572 6.52 -20.57 15.30
C TYR A 572 7.98 -20.91 15.60
N CYS A 573 8.91 -19.94 15.53
CA CYS A 573 10.31 -20.17 15.85
C CYS A 573 10.53 -20.46 17.35
N ASP A 574 9.71 -19.90 18.24
CA ASP A 574 9.82 -20.08 19.69
C ASP A 574 8.48 -19.90 20.45
N PRO A 575 7.48 -20.77 20.21
CA PRO A 575 6.09 -20.52 20.58
C PRO A 575 5.79 -20.65 22.08
N LYS A 576 6.70 -21.28 22.83
CA LYS A 576 6.59 -21.48 24.28
C LYS A 576 7.30 -20.39 25.10
N ASN A 577 7.89 -19.39 24.44
CA ASN A 577 8.64 -18.34 25.13
C ASN A 577 7.71 -17.39 25.89
N LYS A 578 7.94 -17.27 27.20
CA LYS A 578 7.16 -16.41 28.11
C LYS A 578 7.78 -15.04 28.36
N LYS A 579 9.03 -14.82 27.93
CA LYS A 579 9.82 -13.60 28.17
C LYS A 579 9.95 -12.71 26.92
N LYS A 580 9.84 -13.30 25.72
CA LYS A 580 9.88 -12.61 24.42
C LYS A 580 8.84 -13.22 23.48
N PHE A 581 8.47 -12.48 22.43
CA PHE A 581 7.59 -13.00 21.37
C PHE A 581 8.27 -14.12 20.56
N ALA A 582 9.58 -14.05 20.37
CA ALA A 582 10.43 -15.15 19.93
C ALA A 582 11.90 -14.79 20.23
N ASP A 583 12.75 -15.79 20.43
CA ASP A 583 14.18 -15.53 20.61
C ASP A 583 14.88 -15.28 19.26
N LEU A 584 15.69 -14.24 19.17
CA LEU A 584 16.36 -13.83 17.93
C LEU A 584 17.30 -14.91 17.38
N LYS A 585 18.03 -15.63 18.26
CA LYS A 585 18.92 -16.73 17.84
C LYS A 585 18.14 -17.94 17.35
N LYS A 586 16.93 -18.16 17.86
CA LYS A 586 16.05 -19.21 17.33
C LYS A 586 15.45 -18.78 16.00
N MET A 587 15.04 -17.52 15.85
CA MET A 587 14.54 -16.99 14.59
C MET A 587 15.59 -17.06 13.48
N SER A 588 16.86 -16.78 13.75
CA SER A 588 17.93 -16.85 12.73
C SER A 588 18.15 -18.25 12.12
N ASN A 589 17.63 -19.31 12.75
CA ASN A 589 17.70 -20.66 12.19
C ASN A 589 16.56 -20.96 11.19
N TRP A 590 15.52 -20.12 11.16
CA TRP A 590 14.27 -20.37 10.41
C TRP A 590 13.87 -19.22 9.49
N MET A 591 14.22 -18.00 9.84
CA MET A 591 13.91 -16.79 9.08
C MET A 591 15.07 -16.44 8.13
N PRO A 592 14.76 -15.83 6.97
CA PRO A 592 13.42 -15.58 6.44
C PRO A 592 12.71 -16.88 6.01
N VAL A 593 11.37 -16.87 5.94
CA VAL A 593 10.61 -18.04 5.49
C VAL A 593 10.97 -18.32 4.03
N ASN A 594 11.50 -19.51 3.74
CA ASN A 594 12.02 -19.84 2.41
C ASN A 594 10.94 -19.82 1.32
N LEU A 595 9.74 -20.35 1.62
CA LEU A 595 8.61 -20.36 0.72
C LEU A 595 7.30 -20.13 1.46
N TYR A 596 6.58 -19.08 1.07
CA TYR A 596 5.24 -18.80 1.55
C TYR A 596 4.19 -19.08 0.47
N SER A 597 3.33 -20.09 0.68
CA SER A 597 2.24 -20.49 -0.22
C SER A 597 0.89 -20.13 0.40
N GLY A 598 -0.01 -19.54 -0.40
CA GLY A 598 -1.25 -18.91 0.08
C GLY A 598 -2.08 -18.39 -1.07
N GLY A 599 -3.35 -18.07 -0.85
CA GLY A 599 -4.26 -17.60 -1.89
C GLY A 599 -3.93 -16.20 -2.42
N ALA A 600 -4.39 -15.90 -3.64
CA ALA A 600 -4.18 -14.61 -4.30
C ALA A 600 -4.90 -13.47 -3.59
N GLU A 601 -6.02 -13.76 -2.91
CA GLU A 601 -6.83 -12.84 -2.11
C GLU A 601 -6.07 -12.15 -0.97
N HIS A 602 -4.90 -12.68 -0.57
CA HIS A 602 -4.09 -12.13 0.51
C HIS A 602 -2.93 -11.25 0.05
N THR A 603 -2.77 -11.04 -1.26
CA THR A 603 -1.62 -10.35 -1.85
C THR A 603 -1.50 -8.90 -1.39
N THR A 604 -2.60 -8.13 -1.43
CA THR A 604 -2.64 -6.71 -1.03
C THR A 604 -3.07 -6.50 0.43
N MET A 605 -3.40 -7.58 1.13
CA MET A 605 -3.85 -7.56 2.52
C MET A 605 -2.78 -8.14 3.44
N HIS A 606 -2.98 -9.36 3.94
CA HIS A 606 -2.09 -10.06 4.86
C HIS A 606 -0.61 -10.03 4.43
N VAL A 607 -0.29 -10.24 3.15
CA VAL A 607 1.11 -10.21 2.69
C VAL A 607 1.68 -8.79 2.77
N LEU A 608 0.92 -7.75 2.44
CA LEU A 608 1.36 -6.36 2.59
C LEU A 608 1.53 -5.99 4.08
N TYR A 609 0.55 -6.34 4.92
CA TYR A 609 0.59 -6.05 6.36
C TYR A 609 1.71 -6.79 7.08
N SER A 610 1.96 -8.06 6.75
CA SER A 610 3.07 -8.83 7.34
C SER A 610 4.43 -8.26 6.94
N ARG A 611 4.60 -7.79 5.70
CA ARG A 611 5.81 -7.06 5.28
C ARG A 611 5.99 -5.77 6.07
N PHE A 612 4.96 -4.94 6.17
CA PHE A 612 4.99 -3.71 6.98
C PHE A 612 5.37 -4.00 8.43
N TRP A 613 4.64 -4.93 9.06
CA TRP A 613 4.86 -5.30 10.45
C TRP A 613 6.27 -5.83 10.68
N HIS A 614 6.77 -6.67 9.76
CA HIS A 614 8.14 -7.19 9.82
C HIS A 614 9.18 -6.08 9.69
N LYS A 615 9.00 -5.12 8.77
CA LYS A 615 9.89 -3.96 8.62
C LYS A 615 9.90 -3.07 9.85
N ALA A 616 8.73 -2.83 10.46
CA ALA A 616 8.65 -2.09 11.72
C ALA A 616 9.39 -2.81 12.86
N LEU A 617 9.31 -4.14 12.93
CA LEU A 617 10.10 -4.93 13.89
C LEU A 617 11.61 -4.92 13.56
N PHE A 618 11.98 -4.90 12.28
CA PHE A 618 13.37 -4.81 11.83
C PHE A 618 14.00 -3.48 12.27
N ASP A 619 13.31 -2.37 12.10
CA ASP A 619 13.78 -1.04 12.54
C ASP A 619 13.90 -0.93 14.07
N LEU A 620 13.15 -1.75 14.81
CA LEU A 620 13.27 -1.91 16.26
C LEU A 620 14.39 -2.87 16.68
N GLY A 621 15.10 -3.50 15.74
CA GLY A 621 16.14 -4.50 16.01
C GLY A 621 15.60 -5.82 16.59
N LEU A 622 14.32 -6.12 16.37
CA LEU A 622 13.64 -7.29 16.93
C LEU A 622 13.65 -8.50 15.98
N VAL A 623 13.96 -8.29 14.71
CA VAL A 623 14.20 -9.33 13.69
C VAL A 623 15.45 -8.97 12.89
N ALA A 624 16.09 -9.95 12.26
CA ALA A 624 17.37 -9.76 11.55
C ALA A 624 17.21 -9.46 10.06
N ASP A 625 16.10 -9.90 9.45
CA ASP A 625 15.87 -9.77 8.01
C ASP A 625 14.94 -8.59 7.68
N LYS A 626 15.09 -8.00 6.50
CA LYS A 626 14.25 -6.88 6.04
C LYS A 626 12.87 -7.31 5.52
N GLU A 627 12.74 -8.57 5.13
CA GLU A 627 11.56 -9.16 4.49
C GLU A 627 11.27 -10.54 5.09
N PRO A 628 9.99 -10.87 5.38
CA PRO A 628 9.64 -12.11 6.05
C PRO A 628 9.68 -13.34 5.14
N TYR A 629 9.58 -13.18 3.81
CA TYR A 629 9.44 -14.30 2.87
C TYR A 629 10.42 -14.18 1.69
N THR A 630 11.31 -15.18 1.52
CA THR A 630 12.25 -15.23 0.39
C THR A 630 11.53 -15.50 -0.92
N ARG A 631 10.58 -16.44 -0.93
CA ARG A 631 9.75 -16.79 -2.10
C ARG A 631 8.29 -16.75 -1.72
N ARG A 632 7.45 -16.28 -2.64
CA ARG A 632 5.98 -16.27 -2.52
C ARG A 632 5.37 -16.97 -3.72
N MET A 633 4.31 -17.76 -3.49
CA MET A 633 3.54 -18.36 -4.58
C MET A 633 2.03 -18.36 -4.30
N ASN A 634 1.23 -17.96 -5.28
CA ASN A 634 -0.22 -18.09 -5.17
C ASN A 634 -0.62 -19.55 -5.46
N ARG A 635 -1.48 -20.12 -4.61
CA ARG A 635 -2.05 -21.46 -4.84
C ARG A 635 -3.22 -21.38 -5.82
N SER A 636 -3.39 -22.44 -6.61
CA SER A 636 -4.59 -22.64 -7.44
C SER A 636 -5.84 -22.87 -6.60
N LEU A 637 -7.00 -22.53 -7.17
CA LEU A 637 -8.31 -22.74 -6.54
C LEU A 637 -8.88 -24.11 -6.94
N ILE A 638 -9.33 -24.89 -5.96
CA ILE A 638 -10.10 -26.11 -6.24
C ILE A 638 -11.59 -25.73 -6.29
N LEU A 639 -12.20 -26.00 -7.42
CA LEU A 639 -13.62 -25.74 -7.67
C LEU A 639 -14.45 -26.99 -7.35
N GLY A 640 -15.74 -26.79 -7.12
CA GLY A 640 -16.71 -27.87 -7.06
C GLY A 640 -16.78 -28.65 -8.39
N PRO A 641 -17.47 -29.80 -8.41
CA PRO A 641 -17.70 -30.57 -9.64
C PRO A 641 -18.45 -29.78 -10.71
N ASP A 642 -19.18 -28.75 -10.29
CA ASP A 642 -19.92 -27.81 -11.13
C ASP A 642 -19.02 -26.73 -11.78
N GLY A 643 -17.71 -26.76 -11.55
CA GLY A 643 -16.79 -25.74 -12.05
C GLY A 643 -16.91 -24.39 -11.34
N GLN A 644 -17.54 -24.35 -10.16
CA GLN A 644 -17.73 -23.12 -9.40
C GLN A 644 -16.97 -23.15 -8.07
N LYS A 645 -16.70 -21.98 -7.47
CA LYS A 645 -16.06 -21.93 -6.15
C LYS A 645 -16.92 -22.68 -5.12
N MET A 646 -16.29 -23.58 -4.36
CA MET A 646 -16.99 -24.35 -3.32
C MET A 646 -17.56 -23.41 -2.24
N SER A 647 -18.84 -23.58 -1.91
CA SER A 647 -19.49 -22.83 -0.83
C SER A 647 -20.67 -23.59 -0.24
N LYS A 648 -20.89 -23.44 1.08
CA LYS A 648 -22.00 -24.10 1.79
C LYS A 648 -23.37 -23.76 1.20
N SER A 649 -23.58 -22.50 0.79
CA SER A 649 -24.84 -22.05 0.19
C SER A 649 -25.14 -22.68 -1.16
N ARG A 650 -24.11 -23.13 -1.91
CA ARG A 650 -24.27 -23.82 -3.20
C ARG A 650 -24.41 -25.34 -3.06
N GLY A 651 -24.18 -25.90 -1.86
CA GLY A 651 -24.20 -27.35 -1.65
C GLY A 651 -23.12 -28.11 -2.43
N ASN A 652 -22.14 -27.43 -3.03
CA ASN A 652 -21.12 -28.01 -3.90
C ASN A 652 -19.77 -28.25 -3.17
N VAL A 653 -19.79 -28.23 -1.84
CA VAL A 653 -18.59 -28.49 -1.01
C VAL A 653 -18.31 -29.98 -0.97
N ILE A 654 -17.07 -30.35 -1.30
CA ILE A 654 -16.59 -31.71 -1.11
C ILE A 654 -15.99 -31.80 0.29
N ASP A 655 -16.58 -32.66 1.12
CA ASP A 655 -16.04 -32.98 2.43
C ASP A 655 -14.79 -33.89 2.28
N PRO A 656 -13.59 -33.40 2.63
CA PRO A 656 -12.38 -34.19 2.49
C PRO A 656 -12.41 -35.46 3.36
N ASP A 657 -13.05 -35.42 4.54
CA ASP A 657 -13.05 -36.57 5.46
C ASP A 657 -13.85 -37.74 4.89
N ALA A 658 -15.00 -37.45 4.27
CA ALA A 658 -15.81 -38.45 3.58
C ALA A 658 -15.05 -39.11 2.41
N VAL A 659 -14.29 -38.33 1.63
CA VAL A 659 -13.50 -38.88 0.51
C VAL A 659 -12.31 -39.68 1.02
N VAL A 660 -11.62 -39.21 2.06
CA VAL A 660 -10.50 -39.91 2.70
C VAL A 660 -10.96 -41.23 3.31
N ALA A 661 -12.10 -41.27 3.99
CA ALA A 661 -12.66 -42.50 4.56
C ALA A 661 -12.93 -43.57 3.48
N ARG A 662 -13.35 -43.14 2.29
CA ARG A 662 -13.67 -44.05 1.18
C ARG A 662 -12.45 -44.49 0.37
N LEU A 663 -11.52 -43.57 0.07
CA LEU A 663 -10.45 -43.79 -0.92
C LEU A 663 -9.04 -43.85 -0.30
N GLY A 664 -8.89 -43.41 0.95
CA GLY A 664 -7.63 -43.28 1.65
C GLY A 664 -6.95 -41.92 1.43
N ALA A 665 -6.18 -41.48 2.43
CA ALA A 665 -5.52 -40.18 2.43
C ALA A 665 -4.52 -40.02 1.25
N ASP A 666 -3.76 -41.05 0.93
CA ASP A 666 -2.77 -41.02 -0.16
C ASP A 666 -3.41 -40.78 -1.53
N THR A 667 -4.59 -41.38 -1.77
CA THR A 667 -5.32 -41.17 -3.02
C THR A 667 -5.75 -39.70 -3.15
N VAL A 668 -6.33 -39.13 -2.09
CA VAL A 668 -6.80 -37.73 -2.11
C VAL A 668 -5.63 -36.76 -2.26
N ARG A 669 -4.54 -36.96 -1.49
CA ARG A 669 -3.33 -36.14 -1.56
C ARG A 669 -2.71 -36.14 -2.95
N MET A 670 -2.49 -37.34 -3.49
CA MET A 670 -1.83 -37.49 -4.79
C MET A 670 -2.72 -36.99 -5.93
N TYR A 671 -4.04 -37.11 -5.81
CA TYR A 671 -4.97 -36.50 -6.76
C TYR A 671 -4.90 -34.98 -6.76
N LEU A 672 -4.92 -34.33 -5.60
CA LEU A 672 -4.78 -32.88 -5.49
C LEU A 672 -3.44 -32.37 -6.02
N ALA A 673 -2.38 -33.17 -5.89
CA ALA A 673 -1.06 -32.88 -6.46
C ALA A 673 -0.96 -33.17 -7.97
N PHE A 674 -1.84 -34.02 -8.52
CA PHE A 674 -1.82 -34.47 -9.91
C PHE A 674 -2.76 -33.68 -10.83
N ILE A 675 -3.84 -33.13 -10.28
CA ILE A 675 -4.93 -32.48 -11.04
C ILE A 675 -4.46 -31.32 -11.93
N GLY A 676 -3.35 -30.68 -11.57
CA GLY A 676 -2.74 -29.62 -12.35
C GLY A 676 -1.38 -29.17 -11.81
N PRO A 677 -0.66 -28.32 -12.56
CA PRO A 677 0.59 -27.71 -12.09
C PRO A 677 0.38 -26.88 -10.82
N TYR A 678 1.14 -27.19 -9.77
CA TYR A 678 1.06 -26.47 -8.49
C TYR A 678 1.82 -25.13 -8.52
N ASN A 679 2.79 -24.99 -9.43
CA ASN A 679 3.60 -23.80 -9.65
C ASN A 679 2.89 -22.69 -10.46
N GLU A 680 1.67 -22.95 -10.92
CA GLU A 680 0.85 -22.03 -11.72
C GLU A 680 -0.44 -21.69 -10.98
N VAL A 681 -0.98 -20.49 -11.25
CA VAL A 681 -2.25 -20.05 -10.69
C VAL A 681 -3.35 -20.34 -11.70
N SER A 682 -4.21 -21.30 -11.37
CA SER A 682 -5.35 -21.69 -12.17
C SER A 682 -6.50 -22.13 -11.27
N SER A 683 -7.57 -22.61 -11.88
CA SER A 683 -8.71 -23.21 -11.18
C SER A 683 -8.98 -24.61 -11.72
N TYR A 684 -9.07 -25.58 -10.82
CA TYR A 684 -9.26 -26.99 -11.19
C TYR A 684 -10.57 -27.52 -10.59
N PRO A 685 -11.53 -27.98 -11.40
CA PRO A 685 -12.75 -28.60 -10.89
C PRO A 685 -12.44 -29.96 -10.27
N TRP A 686 -12.96 -30.19 -9.07
CA TRP A 686 -12.92 -31.51 -8.46
C TRP A 686 -13.64 -32.52 -9.36
N ASN A 687 -12.89 -33.52 -9.84
CA ASN A 687 -13.39 -34.56 -10.72
C ASN A 687 -13.42 -35.92 -10.00
N PRO A 688 -14.61 -36.47 -9.68
CA PRO A 688 -14.76 -37.79 -9.06
C PRO A 688 -14.12 -38.95 -9.85
N ASP A 689 -14.04 -38.87 -11.17
CA ASP A 689 -13.43 -39.93 -12.00
C ASP A 689 -11.91 -39.84 -11.98
N GLY A 690 -11.36 -38.62 -11.91
CA GLY A 690 -9.92 -38.37 -11.85
C GLY A 690 -9.27 -38.97 -10.60
N VAL A 691 -9.95 -38.89 -9.45
CA VAL A 691 -9.45 -39.46 -8.19
C VAL A 691 -9.41 -41.00 -8.21
N VAL A 692 -10.32 -41.65 -8.95
CA VAL A 692 -10.32 -43.12 -9.12
C VAL A 692 -9.09 -43.59 -9.91
N GLY A 693 -8.63 -42.81 -10.90
CA GLY A 693 -7.40 -43.13 -11.64
C GLY A 693 -6.16 -43.19 -10.73
N VAL A 694 -6.06 -42.24 -9.79
CA VAL A 694 -5.00 -42.21 -8.78
C VAL A 694 -5.11 -43.40 -7.82
N ARG A 695 -6.33 -43.76 -7.41
CA ARG A 695 -6.57 -44.95 -6.57
C ARG A 695 -6.06 -46.23 -7.25
N ARG A 696 -6.42 -46.44 -8.51
CA ARG A 696 -6.00 -47.62 -9.30
C ARG A 696 -4.48 -47.70 -9.42
N PHE A 697 -3.80 -46.57 -9.60
CA PHE A 697 -2.34 -46.54 -9.60
C PHE A 697 -1.76 -47.03 -8.27
N LEU A 698 -2.27 -46.54 -7.13
CA LEU A 698 -1.79 -46.97 -5.82
C LEU A 698 -2.09 -48.44 -5.52
N GLU A 699 -3.21 -48.99 -6.01
CA GLU A 699 -3.51 -50.42 -5.91
C GLU A 699 -2.54 -51.28 -6.73
N ARG A 700 -2.09 -50.78 -7.90
CA ARG A 700 -1.03 -51.43 -8.69
C ARG A 700 0.30 -51.42 -7.96
N VAL A 701 0.67 -50.29 -7.35
CA VAL A 701 1.86 -50.20 -6.48
C VAL A 701 1.77 -51.21 -5.34
N TRP A 702 0.63 -51.26 -4.64
CA TRP A 702 0.39 -52.21 -3.55
C TRP A 702 0.61 -53.65 -3.98
N ARG A 703 -0.02 -54.06 -5.09
CA ARG A 703 0.07 -55.43 -5.61
C ARG A 703 1.50 -55.83 -5.93
N ILE A 704 2.29 -54.97 -6.58
CA ILE A 704 3.71 -55.25 -6.86
C ILE A 704 4.53 -55.30 -5.57
N GLY A 705 4.21 -54.44 -4.60
CA GLY A 705 4.89 -54.43 -3.30
C GLY A 705 4.64 -55.70 -2.48
N GLN A 706 3.46 -56.31 -2.59
CA GLN A 706 3.07 -57.51 -1.87
C GLN A 706 3.60 -58.82 -2.47
N THR A 707 3.89 -58.85 -3.78
CA THR A 707 4.33 -60.09 -4.45
C THR A 707 5.84 -60.10 -4.73
N THR A 708 6.43 -61.30 -4.73
CA THR A 708 7.82 -61.52 -5.16
C THR A 708 7.93 -61.92 -6.63
N GLU A 709 6.82 -62.25 -7.29
CA GLU A 709 6.79 -62.75 -8.68
C GLU A 709 7.38 -61.77 -9.72
N LYS A 710 7.30 -60.46 -9.43
CA LYS A 710 7.88 -59.40 -10.27
C LYS A 710 9.23 -58.89 -9.75
N ARG A 711 9.75 -59.49 -8.66
CA ARG A 711 11.06 -59.17 -8.10
C ARG A 711 12.13 -60.04 -8.75
N VAL A 712 13.05 -59.41 -9.47
CA VAL A 712 14.17 -60.08 -10.12
C VAL A 712 15.46 -59.89 -9.31
N GLU A 713 16.39 -60.85 -9.36
CA GLU A 713 17.69 -60.71 -8.67
C GLU A 713 18.49 -59.51 -9.20
N ARG A 714 18.43 -59.26 -10.51
CA ARG A 714 19.07 -58.12 -11.16
C ARG A 714 18.04 -57.38 -12.02
N ALA A 715 17.86 -56.08 -11.74
CA ALA A 715 16.98 -55.24 -12.55
C ALA A 715 17.48 -55.16 -14.00
N PRO A 716 16.59 -55.21 -15.01
CA PRO A 716 16.98 -54.98 -16.40
C PRO A 716 17.65 -53.61 -16.56
N GLU A 717 18.65 -53.49 -17.43
CA GLU A 717 19.38 -52.23 -17.67
C GLU A 717 18.43 -51.09 -18.06
N ALA A 718 17.36 -51.40 -18.80
CA ALA A 718 16.32 -50.45 -19.15
C ALA A 718 15.56 -49.89 -17.92
N ILE A 719 15.31 -50.73 -16.90
CA ILE A 719 14.67 -50.31 -15.64
C ILE A 719 15.64 -49.48 -14.79
N GLU A 720 16.91 -49.87 -14.76
CA GLU A 720 17.96 -49.10 -14.09
C GLU A 720 18.09 -47.70 -14.69
N SER A 721 18.24 -47.59 -16.02
CA SER A 721 18.30 -46.29 -16.71
C SER A 721 17.04 -45.44 -16.47
N LEU A 722 15.85 -46.05 -16.59
CA LEU A 722 14.60 -45.33 -16.36
C LEU A 722 14.44 -44.87 -14.91
N LEU A 723 14.93 -45.64 -13.93
CA LEU A 723 14.92 -45.24 -12.53
C LEU A 723 15.76 -43.98 -12.31
N HIS A 724 16.99 -43.91 -12.83
CA HIS A 724 17.84 -42.72 -12.71
C HIS A 724 17.23 -41.49 -13.37
N LYS A 725 16.62 -41.64 -14.55
CA LYS A 725 15.82 -40.59 -15.20
C LYS A 725 14.65 -40.14 -14.32
N THR A 726 13.99 -41.10 -13.67
CA THR A 726 12.86 -40.85 -12.77
C THR A 726 13.30 -40.12 -11.49
N ILE A 727 14.43 -40.49 -10.89
CA ILE A 727 15.01 -39.80 -9.72
C ILE A 727 15.30 -38.33 -10.08
N LYS A 728 16.00 -38.08 -11.19
CA LYS A 728 16.33 -36.72 -11.65
C LYS A 728 15.05 -35.91 -11.87
N LYS A 729 14.13 -36.43 -12.69
CA LYS A 729 12.90 -35.72 -13.05
C LYS A 729 12.01 -35.44 -11.85
N VAL A 730 11.75 -36.43 -11.00
CA VAL A 730 10.90 -36.26 -9.80
C VAL A 730 11.54 -35.28 -8.82
N GLY A 731 12.87 -35.35 -8.63
CA GLY A 731 13.59 -34.42 -7.77
C GLY A 731 13.51 -32.97 -8.26
N GLU A 732 13.79 -32.74 -9.55
CA GLU A 732 13.70 -31.42 -10.19
C GLU A 732 12.26 -30.88 -10.17
N ASP A 733 11.26 -31.73 -10.46
CA ASP A 733 9.85 -31.35 -10.49
C ASP A 733 9.32 -31.01 -9.09
N ILE A 734 9.74 -31.70 -8.02
CA ILE A 734 9.35 -31.35 -6.65
C ILE A 734 9.87 -29.95 -6.28
N VAL A 735 11.14 -29.64 -6.58
CA VAL A 735 11.73 -28.32 -6.32
C VAL A 735 11.04 -27.22 -7.14
N ALA A 736 10.68 -27.54 -8.38
CA ALA A 736 9.93 -26.66 -9.27
C ALA A 736 8.42 -26.61 -8.98
N MET A 737 7.92 -27.35 -8.00
CA MET A 737 6.49 -27.50 -7.68
C MET A 737 5.63 -28.02 -8.85
N LYS A 738 6.19 -28.87 -9.71
CA LYS A 738 5.51 -29.55 -10.82
C LYS A 738 5.08 -30.96 -10.42
N PHE A 739 4.28 -31.04 -9.36
CA PHE A 739 3.90 -32.33 -8.76
C PHE A 739 3.15 -33.26 -9.73
N ASN A 740 2.34 -32.70 -10.62
CA ASN A 740 1.61 -33.45 -11.62
C ASN A 740 2.53 -34.21 -12.58
N THR A 741 3.61 -33.59 -13.05
CA THR A 741 4.58 -34.26 -13.94
C THR A 741 5.52 -35.21 -13.18
N ALA A 742 5.79 -34.95 -11.90
CA ALA A 742 6.49 -35.89 -11.03
C ALA A 742 5.66 -37.19 -10.87
N ILE A 743 4.38 -37.07 -10.56
CA ILE A 743 3.46 -38.21 -10.41
C ILE A 743 3.29 -38.95 -11.74
N ALA A 744 3.16 -38.23 -12.87
CA ALA A 744 3.13 -38.85 -14.20
C ALA A 744 4.40 -39.69 -14.47
N GLN A 745 5.58 -39.21 -14.08
CA GLN A 745 6.82 -39.96 -14.22
C GLN A 745 6.85 -41.22 -13.34
N LEU A 746 6.31 -41.16 -12.12
CA LEU A 746 6.15 -42.34 -11.26
C LEU A 746 5.20 -43.38 -11.89
N MET A 747 4.13 -42.93 -12.56
CA MET A 747 3.22 -43.80 -13.31
C MET A 747 3.91 -44.46 -14.51
N ILE A 748 4.70 -43.71 -15.28
CA ILE A 748 5.50 -44.25 -16.40
C ILE A 748 6.48 -45.31 -15.88
N PHE A 749 7.18 -45.02 -14.78
CA PHE A 749 8.12 -45.98 -14.19
C PHE A 749 7.41 -47.27 -13.76
N LEU A 750 6.27 -47.17 -13.07
CA LEU A 750 5.51 -48.34 -12.64
C LEU A 750 5.01 -49.20 -13.82
N ASN A 751 4.57 -48.57 -14.92
CA ASN A 751 4.19 -49.29 -16.14
C ASN A 751 5.36 -50.13 -16.70
N ALA A 752 6.57 -49.59 -16.69
CA ALA A 752 7.77 -50.31 -17.14
C ALA A 752 8.09 -51.49 -16.20
N VAL A 753 7.96 -51.27 -14.88
CA VAL A 753 8.16 -52.32 -13.85
C VAL A 753 7.18 -53.49 -14.03
N GLU A 754 5.91 -53.23 -14.34
CA GLU A 754 4.94 -54.32 -14.56
C GLU A 754 5.32 -55.21 -15.76
N LYS A 755 5.93 -54.60 -16.80
CA LYS A 755 6.36 -55.28 -18.03
C LYS A 755 7.67 -56.06 -17.84
N HIS A 756 8.63 -55.50 -17.13
CA HIS A 756 10.01 -56.01 -17.12
C HIS A 756 10.50 -56.52 -15.75
N GLY A 757 9.74 -56.32 -14.67
CA GLY A 757 10.15 -56.63 -13.30
C GLY A 757 11.08 -55.57 -12.70
N ILE A 758 11.38 -55.70 -11.41
CA ILE A 758 12.22 -54.75 -10.66
C ILE A 758 13.07 -55.47 -9.60
N GLY A 759 14.28 -54.97 -9.35
CA GLY A 759 15.12 -55.45 -8.25
C GLY A 759 14.69 -54.89 -6.89
N LYS A 760 15.10 -55.57 -5.80
CA LYS A 760 14.75 -55.16 -4.43
C LYS A 760 15.25 -53.74 -4.09
N GLU A 761 16.46 -53.40 -4.51
CA GLU A 761 17.06 -52.09 -4.24
C GLU A 761 16.35 -50.98 -5.02
N GLN A 762 16.06 -51.21 -6.29
CA GLN A 762 15.33 -50.30 -7.16
C GLN A 762 13.90 -50.06 -6.64
N TRP A 763 13.24 -51.10 -6.12
CA TRP A 763 11.93 -50.98 -5.48
C TRP A 763 11.98 -50.05 -4.26
N ASN A 764 12.96 -50.23 -3.38
CA ASN A 764 13.18 -49.34 -2.24
C ASN A 764 13.41 -47.88 -2.68
N ILE A 765 14.17 -47.65 -3.76
CA ILE A 765 14.35 -46.31 -4.32
C ILE A 765 13.02 -45.75 -4.82
N PHE A 766 12.21 -46.52 -5.54
CA PHE A 766 10.89 -46.09 -6.00
C PHE A 766 9.98 -45.69 -4.83
N LEU A 767 9.95 -46.47 -3.74
CA LEU A 767 9.17 -46.12 -2.54
C LEU A 767 9.61 -44.78 -1.92
N ARG A 768 10.91 -44.46 -1.92
CA ARG A 768 11.42 -43.15 -1.47
C ARG A 768 10.93 -42.01 -2.35
N LEU A 769 10.83 -42.21 -3.67
CA LEU A 769 10.30 -41.22 -4.61
C LEU A 769 8.78 -41.04 -4.48
N LEU A 770 8.06 -42.09 -4.10
CA LEU A 770 6.61 -42.08 -3.91
C LEU A 770 6.19 -41.42 -2.58
N ALA A 771 7.02 -41.57 -1.54
CA ALA A 771 6.71 -41.15 -0.16
C ALA A 771 6.27 -39.68 0.02
N PRO A 772 6.78 -38.67 -0.72
CA PRO A 772 6.27 -37.30 -0.62
C PRO A 772 4.79 -37.16 -1.01
N PHE A 773 4.32 -38.00 -1.94
CA PHE A 773 2.97 -37.94 -2.51
C PHE A 773 2.00 -38.89 -1.80
N ALA A 774 2.43 -40.15 -1.59
CA ALA A 774 1.66 -41.21 -0.94
C ALA A 774 2.45 -41.79 0.25
N PRO A 775 2.56 -41.04 1.37
CA PRO A 775 3.42 -41.41 2.49
C PRO A 775 3.04 -42.72 3.17
N HIS A 776 1.73 -43.01 3.32
CA HIS A 776 1.28 -44.14 4.13
C HIS A 776 1.55 -45.48 3.42
N ILE A 777 1.18 -45.59 2.15
CA ILE A 777 1.45 -46.78 1.34
C ILE A 777 2.95 -47.00 1.14
N ALA A 778 3.72 -45.92 0.98
CA ALA A 778 5.17 -46.01 0.82
C ALA A 778 5.83 -46.55 2.09
N GLU A 779 5.44 -46.08 3.27
CA GLU A 779 5.94 -46.56 4.56
C GLU A 779 5.60 -48.05 4.76
N GLU A 780 4.35 -48.45 4.54
CA GLU A 780 3.89 -49.82 4.75
C GLU A 780 4.64 -50.81 3.84
N LEU A 781 4.76 -50.49 2.56
CA LEU A 781 5.51 -51.32 1.60
C LEU A 781 7.02 -51.30 1.86
N TRP A 782 7.53 -50.22 2.45
CA TRP A 782 8.95 -50.09 2.82
C TRP A 782 9.29 -51.02 3.99
N ILE A 783 8.44 -51.10 5.01
CA ILE A 783 8.58 -52.06 6.11
C ILE A 783 8.40 -53.49 5.59
N ALA A 784 7.40 -53.75 4.74
CA ALA A 784 7.18 -55.06 4.13
C ALA A 784 8.36 -55.52 3.25
N ALA A 785 9.15 -54.59 2.70
CA ALA A 785 10.39 -54.90 1.98
C ALA A 785 11.58 -55.29 2.90
N GLY A 786 11.38 -55.25 4.23
CA GLY A 786 12.34 -55.66 5.26
C GLY A 786 13.18 -54.51 5.83
N ASN A 787 12.83 -53.25 5.53
CA ASN A 787 13.52 -52.10 6.11
C ASN A 787 13.05 -51.85 7.54
N ARG A 788 13.97 -51.46 8.44
CA ARG A 788 13.67 -51.27 9.88
C ARG A 788 13.39 -49.83 10.30
N LYS A 789 13.89 -48.84 9.55
CA LYS A 789 13.67 -47.41 9.80
C LYS A 789 12.65 -46.88 8.82
N SER A 790 11.86 -45.88 9.21
CA SER A 790 10.86 -45.27 8.33
C SER A 790 11.47 -44.73 7.03
N VAL A 791 10.70 -44.81 5.94
CA VAL A 791 11.09 -44.23 4.63
C VAL A 791 11.28 -42.72 4.75
N HIS A 792 10.55 -42.06 5.65
CA HIS A 792 10.60 -40.62 5.89
C HIS A 792 11.88 -40.14 6.59
N LEU A 793 12.67 -41.07 7.15
CA LEU A 793 13.98 -40.79 7.71
C LEU A 793 15.12 -41.09 6.73
N SER A 794 14.81 -41.61 5.54
CA SER A 794 15.81 -41.90 4.52
C SER A 794 16.20 -40.62 3.75
N ALA A 795 17.45 -40.55 3.29
CA ALA A 795 17.88 -39.47 2.40
C ALA A 795 17.09 -39.49 1.09
N TRP A 796 17.14 -38.42 0.30
CA TRP A 796 16.70 -38.47 -1.10
C TRP A 796 17.68 -39.31 -1.94
N PRO A 797 17.23 -40.18 -2.87
CA PRO A 797 18.15 -41.00 -3.67
C PRO A 797 18.94 -40.14 -4.66
N PRO A 798 20.26 -40.36 -4.82
CA PRO A 798 21.04 -39.75 -5.90
C PRO A 798 20.72 -40.43 -7.24
N TYR A 799 20.93 -39.73 -8.35
CA TYR A 799 20.91 -40.33 -9.70
C TYR A 799 22.32 -40.40 -10.29
N ASP A 800 22.55 -41.38 -11.17
CA ASP A 800 23.77 -41.53 -11.96
C ASP A 800 23.61 -40.87 -13.33
N ALA A 801 24.42 -39.84 -13.61
CA ALA A 801 24.38 -39.11 -14.87
C ALA A 801 24.75 -39.96 -16.09
N SER A 802 25.54 -41.02 -15.92
CA SER A 802 25.90 -41.94 -17.01
C SER A 802 24.70 -42.73 -17.52
N LYS A 803 23.74 -43.03 -16.63
CA LYS A 803 22.51 -43.79 -16.92
C LYS A 803 21.41 -42.95 -17.58
N LEU A 804 21.63 -41.64 -17.75
CA LEU A 804 20.70 -40.74 -18.42
C LEU A 804 20.87 -40.74 -19.95
N LYS A 805 22.00 -41.23 -20.45
CA LYS A 805 22.28 -41.28 -21.89
C LYS A 805 21.39 -42.34 -22.53
N GLU A 806 20.68 -41.96 -23.57
CA GLU A 806 20.04 -42.93 -24.46
C GLU A 806 21.07 -43.38 -25.49
N GLU A 807 21.21 -44.68 -25.73
CA GLU A 807 22.07 -45.18 -26.82
C GLU A 807 21.41 -44.96 -28.18
N THR A 808 20.07 -44.99 -28.21
CA THR A 808 19.24 -44.72 -29.39
C THR A 808 18.06 -43.83 -29.05
N ILE A 809 17.76 -42.86 -29.90
CA ILE A 809 16.61 -41.97 -29.83
C ILE A 809 15.62 -42.26 -30.96
N THR A 810 14.33 -42.17 -30.65
CA THR A 810 13.26 -42.22 -31.66
C THR A 810 12.95 -40.80 -32.14
N ILE A 811 13.06 -40.56 -33.44
CA ILE A 811 12.69 -39.29 -34.06
C ILE A 811 11.41 -39.45 -34.88
N ALA A 812 10.55 -38.42 -34.82
CA ALA A 812 9.36 -38.38 -35.67
C ALA A 812 9.74 -38.05 -37.12
N VAL A 813 9.19 -38.79 -38.08
CA VAL A 813 9.41 -38.55 -39.50
C VAL A 813 8.14 -38.00 -40.13
N GLN A 814 8.26 -36.80 -40.71
CA GLN A 814 7.16 -36.05 -41.31
C GLN A 814 7.32 -35.91 -42.82
N VAL A 815 6.19 -35.83 -43.52
CA VAL A 815 6.13 -35.43 -44.94
C VAL A 815 5.11 -34.31 -45.07
N ASN A 816 5.53 -33.15 -45.61
CA ASN A 816 4.75 -31.91 -45.65
C ASN A 816 4.12 -31.55 -44.29
N GLY A 817 4.90 -31.70 -43.21
CA GLY A 817 4.51 -31.32 -41.85
C GLY A 817 3.58 -32.30 -41.13
N ARG A 818 3.16 -33.40 -41.78
CA ARG A 818 2.36 -34.46 -41.13
C ARG A 818 3.24 -35.66 -40.77
N THR A 819 3.12 -36.18 -39.55
CA THR A 819 3.85 -37.40 -39.14
C THR A 819 3.41 -38.61 -39.97
N ARG A 820 4.39 -39.32 -40.53
CA ARG A 820 4.21 -40.48 -41.43
C ARG A 820 4.98 -41.73 -41.01
N GLY A 821 5.89 -41.61 -40.06
CA GLY A 821 6.63 -42.71 -39.47
C GLY A 821 7.51 -42.23 -38.32
N GLU A 822 8.29 -43.16 -37.78
CA GLU A 822 9.29 -42.93 -36.76
C GLU A 822 10.57 -43.67 -37.15
N ALA A 823 11.73 -43.10 -36.82
CA ALA A 823 13.02 -43.74 -37.05
C ALA A 823 13.80 -43.81 -35.74
N SER A 824 14.44 -44.96 -35.47
CA SER A 824 15.34 -45.13 -34.33
C SER A 824 16.78 -44.90 -34.79
N VAL A 825 17.49 -43.98 -34.16
CA VAL A 825 18.87 -43.61 -34.52
C VAL A 825 19.74 -43.56 -33.27
N ALA A 826 21.03 -43.89 -33.38
CA ALA A 826 21.94 -43.78 -32.25
C ALA A 826 22.11 -42.31 -31.81
N THR A 827 22.24 -42.07 -30.51
CA THR A 827 22.34 -40.71 -29.97
C THR A 827 23.67 -40.08 -30.36
N GLY A 828 23.62 -38.85 -30.90
CA GLY A 828 24.83 -38.12 -31.31
C GLY A 828 25.37 -38.51 -32.69
N VAL A 829 24.63 -39.29 -33.49
CA VAL A 829 24.96 -39.51 -34.90
C VAL A 829 24.77 -38.24 -35.74
N ASP A 830 25.51 -38.15 -36.82
CA ASP A 830 25.49 -36.98 -37.68
C ASP A 830 24.13 -36.79 -38.39
N LYS A 831 23.90 -35.57 -38.86
CA LYS A 831 22.66 -35.18 -39.53
C LYS A 831 22.34 -36.05 -40.76
N ALA A 832 23.35 -36.56 -41.46
CA ALA A 832 23.18 -37.38 -42.65
C ALA A 832 22.66 -38.79 -42.30
N ALA A 833 23.19 -39.40 -41.23
CA ALA A 833 22.71 -40.67 -40.71
C ALA A 833 21.27 -40.56 -40.18
N VAL A 834 20.94 -39.45 -39.50
CA VAL A 834 19.58 -39.15 -39.05
C VAL A 834 18.61 -39.03 -40.23
N GLU A 835 18.99 -38.29 -41.28
CA GLU A 835 18.18 -38.12 -42.48
C GLU A 835 17.99 -39.44 -43.24
N LYS A 836 19.05 -40.26 -43.34
CA LYS A 836 18.99 -41.58 -44.00
C LYS A 836 17.98 -42.50 -43.32
N ALA A 837 18.08 -42.68 -42.00
CA ALA A 837 17.16 -43.52 -41.24
C ALA A 837 15.71 -43.00 -41.33
N ALA A 838 15.53 -41.68 -41.30
CA ALA A 838 14.21 -41.07 -41.50
C ALA A 838 13.66 -41.34 -42.91
N ARG A 839 14.49 -41.23 -43.94
CA ARG A 839 14.07 -41.48 -45.34
C ARG A 839 13.66 -42.93 -45.55
N GLU A 840 14.39 -43.88 -44.96
CA GLU A 840 14.05 -45.31 -44.99
C GLU A 840 12.71 -45.58 -44.31
N ALA A 841 12.45 -44.97 -43.14
CA ALA A 841 11.22 -45.16 -42.38
C ALA A 841 9.94 -44.71 -43.11
N VAL A 842 10.05 -43.80 -44.10
CA VAL A 842 8.92 -43.31 -44.89
C VAL A 842 9.11 -43.48 -46.40
N ALA A 843 9.97 -44.42 -46.82
CA ALA A 843 10.37 -44.60 -48.22
C ALA A 843 9.17 -44.71 -49.19
N SER A 844 8.15 -45.51 -48.85
CA SER A 844 6.92 -45.69 -49.63
C SER A 844 6.07 -44.41 -49.75
N ARG A 845 6.28 -43.42 -48.87
CA ARG A 845 5.57 -42.12 -48.91
C ARG A 845 6.32 -41.06 -49.70
N LEU A 846 7.59 -41.30 -50.00
CA LEU A 846 8.47 -40.44 -50.78
C LEU A 846 8.66 -40.95 -52.22
N GLU A 847 8.25 -42.18 -52.51
CA GLU A 847 8.34 -42.80 -53.83
C GLU A 847 7.62 -41.95 -54.90
N GLY A 848 8.31 -41.69 -56.01
CA GLY A 848 7.81 -40.86 -57.11
C GLY A 848 7.74 -39.35 -56.82
N LYS A 849 8.09 -38.90 -55.61
CA LYS A 849 7.99 -37.49 -55.21
C LYS A 849 9.35 -36.79 -55.18
N ARG A 850 9.39 -35.56 -55.68
CA ARG A 850 10.58 -34.71 -55.61
C ARG A 850 10.66 -34.02 -54.25
N ILE A 851 11.70 -34.35 -53.46
CA ILE A 851 11.99 -33.64 -52.21
C ILE A 851 12.58 -32.27 -52.54
N ILE A 852 11.88 -31.22 -52.10
CA ILE A 852 12.29 -29.82 -52.24
C ILE A 852 13.25 -29.44 -51.11
N ARG A 853 12.96 -29.91 -49.88
CA ARG A 853 13.73 -29.53 -48.68
C ARG A 853 13.61 -30.59 -47.59
N THR A 854 14.74 -30.95 -46.98
CA THR A 854 14.77 -31.73 -45.73
C THR A 854 15.02 -30.79 -44.55
N ILE A 855 14.16 -30.84 -43.54
CA ILE A 855 14.34 -30.14 -42.27
C ILE A 855 14.66 -31.17 -41.19
N VAL A 856 15.88 -31.16 -40.68
CA VAL A 856 16.29 -32.01 -39.55
C VAL A 856 16.35 -31.14 -38.31
N VAL A 857 15.55 -31.50 -37.31
CA VAL A 857 15.64 -30.95 -35.94
C VAL A 857 16.35 -32.01 -35.10
N PRO A 858 17.62 -31.79 -34.72
CA PRO A 858 18.41 -32.78 -34.00
C PRO A 858 17.67 -33.34 -32.79
N ASN A 859 17.74 -34.66 -32.63
CA ASN A 859 17.12 -35.43 -31.56
C ASN A 859 15.60 -35.29 -31.42
N ARG A 860 14.89 -34.81 -32.45
CA ARG A 860 13.45 -34.55 -32.35
C ARG A 860 12.66 -35.03 -33.57
N LEU A 861 12.96 -34.51 -34.76
CA LEU A 861 12.21 -34.87 -35.97
C LEU A 861 12.99 -34.63 -37.27
N VAL A 862 12.55 -35.30 -38.34
CA VAL A 862 12.92 -35.00 -39.73
C VAL A 862 11.64 -34.77 -40.53
N ASN A 863 11.57 -33.64 -41.24
CA ASN A 863 10.45 -33.33 -42.13
C ASN A 863 10.93 -33.21 -43.58
N PHE A 864 10.39 -34.07 -44.45
CA PHE A 864 10.59 -34.03 -45.89
C PHE A 864 9.50 -33.16 -46.53
N VAL A 865 9.90 -32.01 -47.08
CA VAL A 865 9.03 -31.17 -47.90
C VAL A 865 9.12 -31.68 -49.34
N VAL A 866 8.01 -32.18 -49.86
CA VAL A 866 7.89 -32.71 -51.21
C VAL A 866 7.02 -31.79 -52.07
N ALA A 867 7.38 -31.66 -53.35
CA ALA A 867 6.48 -31.06 -54.34
C ALA A 867 5.20 -31.90 -54.43
N GLU A 868 4.04 -31.26 -54.49
CA GLU A 868 2.78 -31.97 -54.77
C GLU A 868 2.82 -32.65 -56.15
#